data_AF-A0A7R8V9R7-F1
#
_entry.id   AF-A0A7R8V9R7-F1
#
_cell.length_a   1.000
_cell.length_b   1.000
_cell.length_c   1.000
_cell.angle_alpha   90.00
_cell.angle_beta   90.00
_cell.angle_gamma   90.00
#
_symmetry.space_group_name_H-M   'P 1'
#
loop_
_entity.id
_entity.type
_entity.pdbx_description
1 polymer ?
#
loop_
_entity_poly.entity_id
_entity_poly.type
_entity_poly.pdbx_seq_one_letter_code
_entity_poly.pdbx_strand_id
1 'polypeptide(L)'
;MYRRLSMDVGRRRPLGGARRTICAHFLPLLEGRYALGTSRQHRHGTRTNESSFALANLTFICEPTNRAISLLDNFTFIPKSSYAKIAPLFSRPTSLLFDFTRLPRPTPHLLPTPYHKALPLILPLALLMATRRSGAFKSSPSRAGLCFMLKAFALVDPALSNVRPPPKSRRNGDVPIFIRGTSIIFGSSSSSSLDYGSRVTSGGRHDSSLRGRERGKRLRPLKTREFMRDDANIRRSCSFFHVGCIHFHLKEKAVKSSREFRGKKRLILLASVIVRSKVILVPHSHNDPGWLKTYESYYHYQTRNILNNMVDKLQHFSNMTFVWSEISFFAQWWESAHPTKRRVVRKLLDEGRLEILTGGWVMTDEANVHIYAMLDQLIEGHIWVKNNLGVTPKSGWSIDPFGHGSTVPYLLKASGFTGGTVIQRVHYAWKQWLAEQQMGDFLWRQNWDSDGHTEILTHNQPFDIYSIKHSCGPHPQVCLNFDFRKIPGEYTEYSLRAVPIDEYNVRQKAELLLEQYGRTGSLFPHNVVMMPLGDDFRYDHDIEWDQQYKNYKLLFDYINLNKEKYHAEAMFGTPSDYFEAVKERSKHFQILRGDFFVYSDIFSEGRPAYWSGYFTTRPYWKILDRELEASLRSAEILYTLSLNKARQHGYNKTTQLLERDYERLSKARQSLALFQHHDAITGTSKAFVMHDYALKLFEGLQDTTYVQGRCAQTLLVKDPKNMHVGKFLVNRPPQPHVNFLLPDTDRESYEKLAQKVPLVVPRNEPRRVVLFNSLAQQRQDVVKVRVTTPHVRVLDSDGNVIPYQINPVWNLTHFTKNTKAANNNEGGDTNKDGTYLQMAKELFEVMFVADLPPLSLVTYVIDRVAEKNLESRAVVYCASCGKNVDDPSFVPPFEVKGMQAGDIQLENHRMKLLFDGRSGFLKAVTRKATGRTTQCGLQFAAYPSAQFHSGAYLFMPDPNSRETEREILSDEPSSKRNLQIVITSGSIASELAVIYHPILAHSVRIYHAAGPLSEGIYIENIIDFEAPPKNRETELFMRVVTDISNGDPPEFYSDLNGFQIQKRVKVERIGIEGNYFPITSMAYIQDSSRRLSLLVNHAQGAASWQPGWLEVMLDRRTLYDDSRGMGEGVVDNKRMLTKFWLLLRTRTRDQVYLPTISPTGSSTLLTCSW
;
A
#
# COMPACT_ATOMS: atom_id res chain seq x y z
N MET A 1 23.50 -38.35 -13.70
CA MET A 1 24.17 -39.38 -14.54
C MET A 1 23.29 -39.69 -15.76
N TYR A 2 23.90 -40.25 -16.82
CA TYR A 2 23.44 -41.32 -17.74
C TYR A 2 21.95 -41.72 -17.72
N ARG A 3 21.22 -42.01 -18.82
CA ARG A 3 21.51 -42.29 -20.27
C ARG A 3 20.24 -41.92 -21.10
N ARG A 4 20.28 -41.58 -22.41
CA ARG A 4 20.30 -42.44 -23.64
C ARG A 4 19.25 -43.58 -23.63
N LEU A 5 18.49 -43.93 -24.68
CA LEU A 5 18.40 -43.57 -26.12
C LEU A 5 16.90 -43.36 -26.49
N SER A 6 16.42 -42.70 -27.56
CA SER A 6 16.82 -42.55 -28.98
C SER A 6 16.51 -43.76 -29.89
N MET A 7 15.34 -43.75 -30.55
CA MET A 7 15.07 -44.03 -31.98
C MET A 7 13.61 -44.50 -32.20
N ASP A 8 12.99 -44.48 -33.40
CA ASP A 8 12.95 -43.57 -34.58
C ASP A 8 11.96 -44.22 -35.61
N VAL A 9 11.69 -43.57 -36.75
CA VAL A 9 11.05 -44.09 -37.97
C VAL A 9 9.53 -44.37 -37.89
N GLY A 10 8.72 -43.68 -38.73
CA GLY A 10 7.26 -43.95 -38.80
C GLY A 10 6.41 -43.29 -39.90
N ARG A 11 7.00 -42.52 -40.83
CA ARG A 11 6.41 -41.93 -42.06
C ARG A 11 4.94 -42.29 -42.43
N ARG A 12 3.99 -41.32 -42.35
CA ARG A 12 3.26 -40.71 -43.51
C ARG A 12 2.03 -39.84 -43.13
N ARG A 13 1.93 -38.66 -43.80
CA ARG A 13 0.69 -37.93 -44.15
C ARG A 13 0.15 -38.48 -45.50
N PRO A 14 -0.98 -38.04 -46.10
CA PRO A 14 -1.99 -37.02 -45.72
C PRO A 14 -3.41 -37.67 -45.61
N LEU A 15 -4.60 -37.04 -45.58
CA LEU A 15 -5.25 -36.00 -46.41
C LEU A 15 -6.55 -35.51 -45.74
N GLY A 16 -7.00 -34.30 -46.11
CA GLY A 16 -8.41 -33.83 -45.99
C GLY A 16 -8.93 -33.57 -44.57
N GLY A 17 -9.64 -32.47 -44.27
CA GLY A 17 -10.10 -31.35 -45.10
C GLY A 17 -11.63 -31.23 -45.08
N ALA A 18 -12.13 -30.00 -45.01
CA ALA A 18 -13.56 -29.65 -44.88
C ALA A 18 -14.23 -30.10 -43.55
N ARG A 19 -15.25 -29.42 -43.01
CA ARG A 19 -15.62 -27.97 -43.00
C ARG A 19 -16.80 -27.83 -42.03
N ARG A 20 -16.95 -26.63 -41.44
CA ARG A 20 -18.11 -26.13 -40.65
C ARG A 20 -18.29 -26.69 -39.24
N THR A 21 -19.06 -26.07 -38.34
CA THR A 21 -19.34 -24.65 -37.94
C THR A 21 -20.29 -24.76 -36.72
N ILE A 22 -20.45 -23.69 -35.95
CA ILE A 22 -21.54 -23.42 -34.98
C ILE A 22 -21.23 -23.84 -33.53
N CYS A 23 -21.56 -22.90 -32.63
CA CYS A 23 -21.51 -22.91 -31.17
C CYS A 23 -22.46 -24.00 -30.59
N ALA A 24 -22.49 -24.35 -29.30
CA ALA A 24 -22.52 -23.43 -28.15
C ALA A 24 -22.15 -24.12 -26.81
N HIS A 25 -22.24 -23.35 -25.73
CA HIS A 25 -21.97 -23.75 -24.35
C HIS A 25 -22.73 -25.01 -23.90
N PHE A 26 -22.09 -25.81 -23.04
CA PHE A 26 -22.78 -26.52 -21.96
C PHE A 26 -21.88 -26.69 -20.72
N LEU A 27 -22.31 -26.09 -19.62
CA LEU A 27 -22.23 -26.61 -18.24
C LEU A 27 -23.67 -27.05 -17.88
N PRO A 28 -23.94 -27.92 -16.88
CA PRO A 28 -23.04 -28.34 -15.79
C PRO A 28 -23.04 -29.86 -15.43
N LEU A 29 -22.15 -30.21 -14.49
CA LEU A 29 -22.27 -31.16 -13.36
C LEU A 29 -23.44 -32.18 -13.32
N LEU A 30 -23.12 -33.48 -13.24
CA LEU A 30 -23.14 -34.30 -11.99
C LEU A 30 -22.72 -35.77 -12.26
N GLU A 31 -22.42 -36.51 -11.18
CA GLU A 31 -22.35 -37.98 -10.97
C GLU A 31 -22.17 -38.96 -12.17
N GLY A 32 -21.41 -40.06 -12.10
CA GLY A 32 -20.84 -40.77 -10.96
C GLY A 32 -20.90 -42.29 -11.20
N ARG A 33 -19.75 -42.98 -11.04
CA ARG A 33 -19.53 -44.45 -11.08
C ARG A 33 -19.40 -45.18 -12.42
N TYR A 34 -18.25 -45.84 -12.53
CA TYR A 34 -17.96 -47.12 -13.20
C TYR A 34 -19.15 -48.02 -13.57
N ALA A 35 -19.09 -48.57 -14.79
CA ALA A 35 -19.62 -49.88 -15.13
C ALA A 35 -18.46 -50.80 -15.59
N LEU A 36 -18.44 -52.05 -15.15
CA LEU A 36 -17.40 -53.03 -15.47
C LEU A 36 -17.71 -53.79 -16.77
N GLY A 37 -16.65 -54.33 -17.39
CA GLY A 37 -16.76 -55.11 -18.63
C GLY A 37 -17.57 -56.39 -18.48
N THR A 38 -18.41 -56.68 -19.48
CA THR A 38 -19.30 -57.84 -19.51
C THR A 38 -18.62 -59.14 -19.93
N SER A 39 -18.99 -60.27 -19.32
CA SER A 39 -18.82 -61.60 -19.92
C SER A 39 -20.15 -62.36 -20.02
N ARG A 40 -20.37 -62.91 -21.23
CA ARG A 40 -21.44 -63.82 -21.68
C ARG A 40 -21.37 -65.17 -20.92
N GLN A 41 -22.38 -66.07 -20.89
CA GLN A 41 -23.80 -66.08 -21.31
C GLN A 41 -24.46 -67.38 -20.76
N HIS A 42 -25.76 -67.36 -20.42
CA HIS A 42 -26.73 -68.50 -20.49
C HIS A 42 -26.45 -69.80 -19.68
N ARG A 43 -27.44 -70.65 -19.29
CA ARG A 43 -28.92 -70.63 -19.41
C ARG A 43 -29.56 -71.45 -18.25
N HIS A 44 -30.89 -71.38 -18.12
CA HIS A 44 -31.80 -71.95 -17.11
C HIS A 44 -31.61 -73.41 -16.61
N GLY A 45 -32.17 -73.71 -15.42
CA GLY A 45 -32.71 -75.05 -15.06
C GLY A 45 -32.40 -75.56 -13.64
N THR A 46 -32.89 -74.97 -12.54
CA THR A 46 -34.15 -75.31 -11.80
C THR A 46 -34.18 -76.62 -10.98
N ARG A 47 -34.37 -76.49 -9.65
CA ARG A 47 -34.76 -77.52 -8.63
C ARG A 47 -33.69 -78.59 -8.33
N THR A 48 -33.48 -79.10 -7.11
CA THR A 48 -34.05 -78.81 -5.76
C THR A 48 -33.03 -79.24 -4.66
N ASN A 49 -33.33 -78.93 -3.39
CA ASN A 49 -32.52 -79.24 -2.18
C ASN A 49 -31.24 -78.35 -2.04
N GLU A 50 -30.72 -78.02 -0.85
CA GLU A 50 -31.17 -78.35 0.52
C GLU A 50 -30.88 -77.21 1.53
N SER A 51 -31.28 -77.41 2.79
CA SER A 51 -31.08 -76.53 3.97
C SER A 51 -29.61 -76.17 4.27
N SER A 52 -29.22 -75.11 4.99
CA SER A 52 -29.88 -74.26 6.02
C SER A 52 -29.16 -72.88 6.11
N PHE A 53 -29.60 -71.82 6.80
CA PHE A 53 -30.69 -71.59 7.77
C PHE A 53 -31.27 -70.15 7.61
N ALA A 54 -32.54 -69.92 7.96
CA ALA A 54 -33.22 -68.61 7.94
C ALA A 54 -32.91 -67.77 9.22
N LEU A 55 -32.98 -66.41 9.31
CA LEU A 55 -33.81 -65.33 8.72
C LEU A 55 -35.11 -65.02 9.51
N ALA A 56 -35.14 -63.83 10.15
CA ALA A 56 -36.28 -63.01 10.64
C ALA A 56 -37.33 -63.57 11.64
N ASN A 57 -37.86 -62.67 12.51
CA ASN A 57 -39.25 -62.17 12.38
C ASN A 57 -39.66 -61.12 13.43
N LEU A 58 -40.44 -60.12 13.00
CA LEU A 58 -41.60 -59.59 13.75
C LEU A 58 -42.83 -60.41 13.29
N THR A 59 -43.97 -60.54 13.98
CA THR A 59 -44.54 -59.90 15.18
C THR A 59 -45.66 -60.83 15.68
N PHE A 60 -45.95 -60.99 16.97
CA PHE A 60 -47.34 -61.23 17.43
C PHE A 60 -47.54 -61.01 18.95
N ILE A 61 -48.56 -60.20 19.22
CA ILE A 61 -49.46 -60.03 20.37
C ILE A 61 -49.58 -61.24 21.33
N CYS A 62 -49.47 -61.02 22.65
CA CYS A 62 -50.51 -61.36 23.64
C CYS A 62 -50.24 -60.83 25.06
N GLU A 63 -51.29 -60.33 25.72
CA GLU A 63 -51.45 -60.18 27.18
C GLU A 63 -51.69 -61.58 27.83
N PRO A 64 -51.52 -61.81 29.17
CA PRO A 64 -52.09 -60.95 30.22
C PRO A 64 -51.37 -60.78 31.57
N THR A 65 -51.82 -59.72 32.25
CA THR A 65 -51.85 -59.40 33.69
C THR A 65 -51.25 -60.35 34.74
N ASN A 66 -50.66 -59.74 35.79
CA ASN A 66 -51.18 -59.94 37.14
C ASN A 66 -51.06 -58.68 38.03
N ARG A 67 -51.87 -58.56 39.11
CA ARG A 67 -52.03 -57.34 39.94
C ARG A 67 -51.95 -57.60 41.46
N ALA A 68 -51.34 -56.67 42.20
CA ALA A 68 -51.64 -56.30 43.60
C ALA A 68 -50.97 -54.93 43.88
N ILE A 69 -51.64 -53.76 43.90
CA ILE A 69 -52.73 -53.21 44.74
C ILE A 69 -52.23 -52.51 46.04
N SER A 70 -52.06 -51.18 45.95
CA SER A 70 -52.49 -50.12 46.91
C SER A 70 -52.01 -48.77 46.34
N LEU A 71 -52.89 -47.92 45.81
CA LEU A 71 -53.69 -46.89 46.50
C LEU A 71 -52.86 -45.68 47.00
N LEU A 72 -52.98 -44.58 46.24
CA LEU A 72 -53.18 -43.16 46.62
C LEU A 72 -52.36 -42.57 47.79
N ASP A 73 -51.82 -41.34 47.70
CA ASP A 73 -52.46 -40.15 47.12
C ASP A 73 -51.52 -39.10 46.47
N ASN A 74 -52.11 -38.03 45.92
CA ASN A 74 -51.52 -36.74 45.52
C ASN A 74 -50.71 -36.58 44.19
N PHE A 75 -51.49 -36.48 43.11
CA PHE A 75 -51.49 -35.40 42.08
C PHE A 75 -50.31 -35.13 41.09
N THR A 76 -50.75 -34.95 39.83
CA THR A 76 -50.15 -34.17 38.71
C THR A 76 -48.82 -34.63 38.09
N PHE A 77 -48.92 -35.29 36.93
CA PHE A 77 -47.88 -35.32 35.90
C PHE A 77 -47.97 -34.07 35.01
N ILE A 78 -46.91 -33.25 34.96
CA ILE A 78 -46.71 -32.21 33.93
C ILE A 78 -45.24 -32.27 33.46
N PRO A 79 -44.95 -32.37 32.15
CA PRO A 79 -43.57 -32.54 31.68
C PRO A 79 -42.83 -31.20 31.46
N LYS A 80 -41.79 -30.91 32.27
CA LYS A 80 -40.67 -30.04 31.85
C LYS A 80 -39.44 -30.02 32.78
N SER A 81 -38.28 -29.86 32.13
CA SER A 81 -37.03 -29.22 32.60
C SER A 81 -36.44 -29.59 33.97
N SER A 82 -35.32 -30.34 33.95
CA SER A 82 -34.37 -30.44 35.06
C SER A 82 -32.90 -30.43 34.56
N TYR A 83 -32.35 -29.24 34.35
CA TYR A 83 -30.91 -28.99 34.45
C TYR A 83 -30.71 -28.05 35.65
N ALA A 84 -30.05 -28.54 36.71
CA ALA A 84 -29.69 -27.79 37.91
C ALA A 84 -28.17 -27.90 38.12
N LYS A 85 -27.41 -26.81 37.96
CA LYS A 85 -27.16 -25.74 38.94
C LYS A 85 -26.25 -26.15 40.11
N ILE A 86 -24.96 -25.82 39.95
CA ILE A 86 -24.17 -24.96 40.86
C ILE A 86 -23.27 -24.10 39.94
N ALA A 87 -22.81 -22.93 40.40
CA ALA A 87 -22.42 -21.81 39.53
C ALA A 87 -20.90 -21.56 39.39
N PRO A 88 -20.48 -20.78 38.37
CA PRO A 88 -19.39 -19.81 38.47
C PRO A 88 -19.95 -18.37 38.61
N LEU A 89 -19.18 -17.46 39.22
CA LEU A 89 -19.63 -16.10 39.54
C LEU A 89 -19.39 -15.08 38.42
N PHE A 90 -20.41 -14.27 38.12
CA PHE A 90 -20.25 -12.95 37.50
C PHE A 90 -21.30 -11.96 38.03
N SER A 91 -20.95 -11.17 39.06
CA SER A 91 -21.53 -9.84 39.33
C SER A 91 -20.95 -9.21 40.61
N ARG A 92 -20.25 -8.07 40.46
CA ARG A 92 -20.20 -6.93 41.40
C ARG A 92 -19.27 -5.83 40.87
N PRO A 93 -19.79 -4.84 40.13
CA PRO A 93 -19.30 -3.47 40.25
C PRO A 93 -19.93 -2.85 41.50
N THR A 94 -19.11 -2.34 42.43
CA THR A 94 -19.64 -1.50 43.53
C THR A 94 -20.01 -0.12 43.00
N SER A 95 -21.23 0.32 43.29
CA SER A 95 -21.77 1.59 42.81
C SER A 95 -21.20 2.79 43.56
N LEU A 96 -20.77 3.80 42.81
CA LEU A 96 -20.94 5.20 43.21
C LEU A 96 -21.84 5.87 42.17
N LEU A 97 -22.91 6.52 42.63
CA LEU A 97 -23.84 7.23 41.75
C LEU A 97 -23.22 8.55 41.29
N PHE A 98 -23.37 8.85 39.99
CA PHE A 98 -23.53 10.23 39.54
C PHE A 98 -24.85 10.31 38.77
N ASP A 99 -25.81 11.01 39.35
CA ASP A 99 -27.12 11.27 38.76
C ASP A 99 -26.99 12.38 37.71
N PHE A 100 -27.34 12.06 36.46
CA PHE A 100 -27.37 13.01 35.34
C PHE A 100 -28.79 13.23 34.81
N THR A 101 -29.76 13.47 35.71
CA THR A 101 -31.14 13.77 35.33
C THR A 101 -31.64 15.18 35.71
N ARG A 102 -30.93 16.24 35.28
CA ARG A 102 -31.50 17.60 35.03
C ARG A 102 -30.49 18.55 34.37
N LEU A 103 -30.77 18.97 33.12
CA LEU A 103 -30.26 20.23 32.55
C LEU A 103 -31.39 20.91 31.74
N PRO A 104 -31.66 22.22 31.94
CA PRO A 104 -32.71 22.95 31.24
C PRO A 104 -32.24 23.50 29.88
N ARG A 105 -33.19 24.04 29.10
CA ARG A 105 -32.95 24.66 27.79
C ARG A 105 -32.12 25.95 27.91
N PRO A 106 -31.25 26.29 26.94
CA PRO A 106 -30.56 27.57 26.89
C PRO A 106 -31.40 28.67 26.21
N THR A 107 -31.31 29.89 26.73
CA THR A 107 -31.52 31.16 26.01
C THR A 107 -30.46 32.18 26.45
N PRO A 108 -30.10 33.18 25.62
CA PRO A 108 -28.80 33.86 25.74
C PRO A 108 -28.85 35.27 26.37
N HIS A 109 -27.72 35.74 26.93
CA HIS A 109 -27.00 36.97 26.55
C HIS A 109 -26.00 37.50 27.61
N LEU A 110 -25.05 38.34 27.14
CA LEU A 110 -24.30 39.41 27.84
C LEU A 110 -23.02 39.10 28.66
N LEU A 111 -22.28 40.20 28.86
CA LEU A 111 -20.91 40.44 29.32
C LEU A 111 -20.94 41.24 30.66
N PRO A 112 -19.82 41.63 31.33
CA PRO A 112 -18.57 40.91 31.65
C PRO A 112 -17.95 41.22 33.06
N THR A 113 -16.83 40.57 33.42
CA THR A 113 -15.76 41.04 34.37
C THR A 113 -16.07 41.12 35.91
N PRO A 114 -15.18 41.61 36.84
CA PRO A 114 -14.21 40.76 37.58
C PRO A 114 -14.12 41.02 39.14
N TYR A 115 -12.96 40.72 39.79
CA TYR A 115 -12.58 40.89 41.24
C TYR A 115 -13.11 39.80 42.23
N HIS A 116 -12.48 39.43 43.39
CA HIS A 116 -11.06 39.37 43.88
C HIS A 116 -11.01 38.72 45.31
N LYS A 117 -9.83 38.22 45.78
CA LYS A 117 -9.46 37.93 47.22
C LYS A 117 -10.17 36.73 47.92
N ALA A 118 -9.67 36.11 49.02
CA ALA A 118 -8.43 36.23 49.83
C ALA A 118 -8.02 34.92 50.57
N LEU A 119 -6.82 34.92 51.20
CA LEU A 119 -6.27 33.92 52.16
C LEU A 119 -6.53 34.37 53.64
N PRO A 120 -6.47 33.48 54.68
CA PRO A 120 -5.22 32.96 55.30
C PRO A 120 -5.27 31.45 55.67
N LEU A 121 -4.22 30.67 56.01
CA LEU A 121 -2.80 30.84 56.47
C LEU A 121 -2.58 30.87 58.00
N ILE A 122 -2.04 29.76 58.57
CA ILE A 122 -1.32 29.68 59.87
C ILE A 122 -0.06 28.81 59.71
N LEU A 123 0.99 29.07 60.50
CA LEU A 123 2.34 28.46 60.48
C LEU A 123 2.91 28.40 61.92
N PRO A 124 3.83 27.48 62.25
CA PRO A 124 5.23 27.90 62.53
C PRO A 124 6.29 26.87 62.04
N LEU A 125 7.55 27.17 61.66
CA LEU A 125 8.47 28.34 61.70
C LEU A 125 9.52 28.36 62.84
N ALA A 126 10.76 27.99 62.48
CA ALA A 126 12.06 28.47 63.00
C ALA A 126 13.19 27.74 62.21
N LEU A 127 14.32 28.31 61.77
CA LEU A 127 14.84 29.70 61.66
C LEU A 127 15.95 29.64 60.53
N LEU A 128 16.94 30.49 60.20
CA LEU A 128 17.68 31.67 60.71
C LEU A 128 18.33 32.38 59.47
N MET A 129 18.65 33.69 59.55
CA MET A 129 19.70 34.48 58.81
C MET A 129 19.86 34.39 57.25
N ALA A 130 20.07 35.48 56.49
CA ALA A 130 20.01 36.93 56.78
C ALA A 130 19.94 37.80 55.50
N THR A 131 19.37 39.02 55.64
CA THR A 131 19.61 40.33 54.97
C THR A 131 20.49 40.45 53.71
N ARG A 132 20.28 41.38 52.74
CA ARG A 132 19.42 42.60 52.66
C ARG A 132 19.42 43.18 51.23
N ARG A 133 18.35 43.94 50.87
CA ARG A 133 18.30 45.07 49.89
C ARG A 133 18.62 44.77 48.40
N SER A 134 18.30 45.65 47.43
CA SER A 134 17.07 46.42 47.12
C SER A 134 17.33 47.30 45.89
N GLY A 135 16.39 47.39 44.94
CA GLY A 135 16.38 48.49 43.95
C GLY A 135 15.89 48.09 42.55
N ALA A 136 15.00 48.89 41.99
CA ALA A 136 14.58 48.84 40.60
C ALA A 136 14.29 50.27 40.14
N PHE A 137 14.46 50.59 38.85
CA PHE A 137 13.38 51.14 38.00
C PHE A 137 13.78 51.22 36.51
N LYS A 138 12.83 51.69 35.67
CA LYS A 138 12.85 51.73 34.20
C LYS A 138 13.50 53.00 33.66
N SER A 139 14.09 52.95 32.45
CA SER A 139 13.69 53.78 31.27
C SER A 139 14.67 53.66 30.09
N SER A 140 14.19 53.84 28.85
CA SER A 140 15.01 54.16 27.66
C SER A 140 15.14 55.69 27.49
N PRO A 141 16.15 56.19 26.74
CA PRO A 141 15.89 56.70 25.37
C PRO A 141 17.08 56.46 24.38
N SER A 142 17.32 57.36 23.41
CA SER A 142 18.09 57.10 22.17
C SER A 142 18.99 58.28 21.68
N ARG A 143 19.78 58.02 20.60
CA ARG A 143 20.48 58.93 19.64
C ARG A 143 21.95 59.40 19.88
N ALA A 144 22.79 59.18 18.85
CA ALA A 144 23.76 60.11 18.18
C ALA A 144 24.49 59.32 17.05
N GLY A 145 24.97 59.84 15.89
CA GLY A 145 24.86 61.10 15.13
C GLY A 145 24.73 60.77 13.60
N LEU A 146 24.43 61.66 12.63
CA LEU A 146 25.23 62.75 11.99
C LEU A 146 26.53 62.23 11.29
N CYS A 147 26.96 62.70 10.09
CA CYS A 147 26.61 63.90 9.31
C CYS A 147 26.83 63.80 7.75
N PHE A 148 26.65 64.93 7.04
CA PHE A 148 26.68 65.25 5.57
C PHE A 148 28.04 65.01 4.81
N MET A 149 28.28 65.26 3.49
CA MET A 149 27.73 66.20 2.45
C MET A 149 28.01 65.76 0.97
N LEU A 150 27.77 66.62 -0.05
CA LEU A 150 27.77 66.34 -1.52
C LEU A 150 29.05 66.74 -2.32
N LYS A 151 29.07 66.35 -3.63
CA LYS A 151 29.93 66.75 -4.80
C LYS A 151 31.05 65.76 -5.20
N ALA A 152 31.51 65.61 -6.46
CA ALA A 152 30.93 65.91 -7.80
C ALA A 152 31.81 65.33 -8.96
N PHE A 153 31.20 65.06 -10.12
CA PHE A 153 31.76 64.99 -11.51
C PHE A 153 33.12 64.33 -11.86
N ALA A 154 33.04 63.23 -12.64
CA ALA A 154 33.74 62.98 -13.91
C ALA A 154 32.96 61.86 -14.66
N LEU A 155 32.37 62.09 -15.85
CA LEU A 155 32.95 61.92 -17.21
C LEU A 155 33.44 60.47 -17.47
N VAL A 156 32.98 59.71 -18.47
CA VAL A 156 32.30 60.05 -19.76
C VAL A 156 31.21 59.03 -20.17
N ASP A 157 30.17 59.54 -20.83
CA ASP A 157 29.26 58.93 -21.83
C ASP A 157 29.08 60.03 -22.94
N PRO A 158 28.59 59.83 -24.19
CA PRO A 158 27.92 58.66 -24.80
C PRO A 158 28.29 58.32 -26.27
N ALA A 159 27.67 57.25 -26.81
CA ALA A 159 27.24 57.12 -28.22
C ALA A 159 26.14 56.02 -28.32
N LEU A 160 24.84 56.25 -28.55
CA LEU A 160 24.08 56.99 -29.60
C LEU A 160 24.12 56.43 -31.03
N SER A 161 23.35 55.35 -31.28
CA SER A 161 22.45 55.19 -32.45
C SER A 161 21.44 54.06 -32.16
N ASN A 162 20.12 54.27 -32.11
CA ASN A 162 19.16 54.55 -33.20
C ASN A 162 19.30 53.65 -34.44
N VAL A 163 18.27 52.81 -34.71
CA VAL A 163 17.49 52.71 -35.97
C VAL A 163 16.50 51.54 -35.94
N ARG A 164 15.35 51.68 -36.63
CA ARG A 164 14.34 50.63 -36.95
C ARG A 164 14.26 50.44 -38.49
N PRO A 165 13.50 49.48 -39.07
CA PRO A 165 13.54 48.03 -38.86
C PRO A 165 13.96 47.24 -40.16
N PRO A 166 13.10 46.63 -41.05
CA PRO A 166 13.52 45.52 -41.93
C PRO A 166 13.71 45.94 -43.42
N PRO A 167 14.05 45.02 -44.37
CA PRO A 167 13.05 44.16 -45.05
C PRO A 167 13.58 42.73 -45.42
N LYS A 168 12.77 41.66 -45.58
CA LYS A 168 12.03 41.23 -46.80
C LYS A 168 12.79 41.56 -48.12
N SER A 169 13.03 40.68 -49.11
CA SER A 169 12.09 39.78 -49.80
C SER A 169 12.72 39.12 -51.06
N ARG A 170 12.11 38.02 -51.57
CA ARG A 170 12.03 37.59 -53.01
C ARG A 170 13.36 37.13 -53.69
N ARG A 171 13.36 36.32 -54.77
CA ARG A 171 12.28 35.75 -55.64
C ARG A 171 12.72 34.45 -56.37
N ASN A 172 11.74 33.58 -56.61
CA ASN A 172 11.46 32.58 -57.68
C ASN A 172 12.54 32.05 -58.66
N GLY A 173 12.37 30.78 -59.07
CA GLY A 173 13.07 30.07 -60.18
C GLY A 173 13.79 28.80 -59.66
N ASP A 174 13.44 27.55 -59.97
CA ASP A 174 12.76 26.91 -61.12
C ASP A 174 13.45 27.23 -62.46
N VAL A 175 13.84 26.29 -63.33
CA VAL A 175 13.44 24.87 -63.59
C VAL A 175 14.64 24.14 -64.33
N PRO A 176 14.57 22.95 -64.99
CA PRO A 176 13.65 21.77 -64.96
C PRO A 176 14.39 20.38 -65.00
N ILE A 177 13.62 19.31 -65.33
CA ILE A 177 14.01 18.00 -65.96
C ILE A 177 14.44 16.85 -65.02
N PHE A 178 14.14 15.56 -65.26
CA PHE A 178 12.93 14.79 -65.68
C PHE A 178 13.30 13.26 -65.72
N ILE A 179 12.29 12.38 -65.72
CA ILE A 179 12.28 10.96 -66.21
C ILE A 179 12.82 9.84 -65.27
N ARG A 180 11.85 8.98 -64.85
CA ARG A 180 11.82 7.48 -64.79
C ARG A 180 13.17 6.72 -64.84
N GLY A 181 13.42 5.72 -63.98
CA GLY A 181 12.71 4.43 -63.83
C GLY A 181 13.70 3.37 -63.29
N THR A 182 13.39 2.09 -63.04
CA THR A 182 12.28 1.23 -63.49
C THR A 182 12.09 0.06 -62.49
N SER A 183 10.93 -0.60 -62.47
CA SER A 183 10.61 -1.72 -61.55
C SER A 183 10.31 -3.05 -62.28
N ILE A 184 10.83 -4.17 -61.76
CA ILE A 184 10.44 -5.59 -61.98
C ILE A 184 10.79 -6.32 -60.65
N ILE A 185 10.00 -7.13 -59.91
CA ILE A 185 8.83 -8.03 -60.10
C ILE A 185 9.21 -9.53 -60.26
N PHE A 186 8.61 -10.40 -59.42
CA PHE A 186 8.82 -11.86 -59.23
C PHE A 186 10.20 -12.29 -58.65
N GLY A 187 10.32 -13.41 -57.91
CA GLY A 187 9.30 -14.31 -57.33
C GLY A 187 9.81 -15.71 -56.94
N SER A 188 8.99 -16.48 -56.22
CA SER A 188 9.13 -17.93 -55.89
C SER A 188 10.19 -18.37 -54.84
N SER A 189 10.24 -19.67 -54.55
CA SER A 189 10.63 -20.27 -53.25
C SER A 189 11.57 -21.48 -53.37
N SER A 190 12.48 -21.66 -52.37
CA SER A 190 13.16 -22.92 -51.97
C SER A 190 13.89 -23.74 -53.06
N SER A 191 15.16 -24.15 -52.91
CA SER A 191 15.62 -25.00 -51.78
C SER A 191 17.14 -25.05 -51.58
N SER A 192 17.55 -25.43 -50.36
CA SER A 192 18.77 -26.19 -49.98
C SER A 192 20.15 -25.91 -50.64
N SER A 193 21.07 -25.42 -49.79
CA SER A 193 22.46 -25.89 -49.59
C SER A 193 23.60 -25.59 -50.59
N LEU A 194 24.81 -25.50 -50.00
CA LEU A 194 26.17 -25.63 -50.55
C LEU A 194 26.89 -24.40 -51.18
N ASP A 195 27.74 -23.81 -50.33
CA ASP A 195 29.22 -23.71 -50.49
C ASP A 195 29.88 -22.47 -51.15
N TYR A 196 31.19 -22.32 -50.88
CA TYR A 196 32.15 -21.25 -51.21
C TYR A 196 31.95 -19.87 -50.54
N GLY A 197 32.99 -19.19 -50.04
CA GLY A 197 34.40 -19.59 -49.91
C GLY A 197 35.35 -18.46 -49.45
N SER A 198 36.66 -18.75 -49.34
CA SER A 198 37.80 -17.89 -48.90
C SER A 198 37.85 -17.59 -47.37
N ARG A 199 38.89 -18.00 -46.59
CA ARG A 199 40.36 -17.70 -46.53
C ARG A 199 40.67 -16.43 -45.68
N VAL A 200 41.72 -16.32 -44.86
CA VAL A 200 43.04 -17.01 -44.83
C VAL A 200 43.44 -17.53 -43.43
N THR A 201 43.66 -18.84 -43.38
CA THR A 201 44.48 -19.71 -42.49
C THR A 201 45.39 -19.15 -41.38
N SER A 202 45.43 -19.91 -40.27
CA SER A 202 46.69 -20.46 -39.72
C SER A 202 46.44 -21.90 -39.22
N GLY A 203 47.24 -22.90 -39.61
CA GLY A 203 46.99 -24.25 -39.14
C GLY A 203 48.00 -25.33 -39.52
N GLY A 204 48.00 -26.40 -38.71
CA GLY A 204 48.61 -27.70 -39.01
C GLY A 204 50.09 -27.85 -38.68
N ARG A 205 50.41 -28.85 -37.85
CA ARG A 205 50.95 -30.11 -38.40
C ARG A 205 50.93 -31.28 -37.41
N HIS A 206 50.51 -32.45 -37.92
CA HIS A 206 51.03 -33.76 -37.51
C HIS A 206 52.51 -33.87 -37.98
N ASP A 207 53.35 -34.81 -37.55
CA ASP A 207 53.05 -36.20 -37.23
C ASP A 207 54.22 -36.93 -36.53
N SER A 208 53.97 -38.20 -36.17
CA SER A 208 54.98 -39.27 -36.03
C SER A 208 55.95 -39.20 -34.82
N SER A 209 56.93 -40.11 -34.80
CA SER A 209 57.54 -40.62 -33.56
C SER A 209 59.06 -40.89 -33.68
N LEU A 210 59.65 -41.39 -32.59
CA LEU A 210 60.95 -42.08 -32.47
C LEU A 210 62.28 -41.27 -32.41
N ARG A 211 63.09 -41.64 -31.38
CA ARG A 211 64.58 -41.58 -31.25
C ARG A 211 65.27 -40.23 -30.93
N GLY A 212 66.47 -40.33 -30.33
CA GLY A 212 67.47 -39.25 -30.17
C GLY A 212 67.42 -38.48 -28.83
N ARG A 213 67.78 -39.05 -27.67
CA ARG A 213 69.14 -39.24 -27.11
C ARG A 213 70.03 -37.96 -26.97
N GLU A 214 70.36 -37.68 -25.71
CA GLU A 214 71.69 -37.31 -25.15
C GLU A 214 72.21 -35.84 -25.03
N ARG A 215 72.59 -35.52 -23.77
CA ARG A 215 73.78 -34.77 -23.28
C ARG A 215 74.05 -33.36 -23.87
N GLY A 216 74.11 -32.26 -23.11
CA GLY A 216 74.54 -32.07 -21.72
C GLY A 216 75.54 -30.89 -21.60
N LYS A 217 76.02 -30.60 -20.37
CA LYS A 217 77.02 -29.56 -19.99
C LYS A 217 76.55 -28.09 -20.19
N ARG A 218 76.41 -27.28 -19.13
CA ARG A 218 77.47 -26.54 -18.39
C ARG A 218 78.35 -25.63 -19.28
N LEU A 219 78.20 -24.30 -19.13
CA LEU A 219 79.25 -23.39 -18.65
C LEU A 219 78.71 -21.96 -18.38
N ARG A 220 79.45 -21.18 -17.58
CA ARG A 220 79.36 -19.72 -17.32
C ARG A 220 80.60 -19.06 -17.99
N PRO A 221 80.88 -17.72 -18.01
CA PRO A 221 80.32 -16.62 -17.19
C PRO A 221 80.15 -15.25 -17.92
N LEU A 222 80.31 -14.15 -17.16
CA LEU A 222 80.11 -12.74 -17.48
C LEU A 222 81.17 -12.06 -18.39
N LYS A 223 80.80 -10.82 -18.82
CA LYS A 223 81.59 -9.55 -18.87
C LYS A 223 82.39 -9.16 -20.13
N THR A 224 82.12 -7.94 -20.60
CA THR A 224 83.02 -6.85 -21.11
C THR A 224 82.09 -5.67 -21.47
N ARG A 225 82.41 -4.36 -21.43
CA ARG A 225 83.56 -3.50 -21.05
C ARG A 225 82.99 -2.33 -20.17
N GLU A 226 83.69 -1.64 -19.26
CA GLU A 226 84.83 -0.69 -19.39
C GLU A 226 84.49 0.56 -20.25
N PHE A 227 84.81 1.81 -19.90
CA PHE A 227 85.66 2.35 -18.80
C PHE A 227 85.26 3.81 -18.43
N MET A 228 85.95 4.40 -17.43
CA MET A 228 86.33 5.83 -17.17
C MET A 228 85.85 6.99 -18.09
N ARG A 229 85.77 8.28 -17.65
CA ARG A 229 85.76 8.98 -16.33
C ARG A 229 85.51 10.49 -16.56
N ASP A 230 85.06 11.22 -15.54
CA ASP A 230 85.15 12.69 -15.29
C ASP A 230 85.25 13.70 -16.48
N ASP A 231 84.18 14.47 -16.75
CA ASP A 231 84.28 15.92 -17.07
C ASP A 231 82.93 16.68 -16.87
N ALA A 232 82.91 17.99 -17.16
CA ALA A 232 81.87 19.03 -17.09
C ALA A 232 80.39 18.62 -17.28
N ASN A 233 79.36 19.21 -16.63
CA ASN A 233 79.07 20.62 -16.29
C ASN A 233 78.74 21.53 -17.52
N ILE A 234 78.01 22.64 -17.32
CA ILE A 234 77.74 23.73 -18.31
C ILE A 234 76.77 23.32 -19.47
N ARG A 235 75.47 23.62 -19.37
CA ARG A 235 74.76 24.88 -19.71
C ARG A 235 74.71 25.27 -21.21
N ARG A 236 73.48 25.58 -21.67
CA ARG A 236 73.14 26.95 -22.14
C ARG A 236 72.20 27.53 -21.06
N SER A 237 72.40 28.67 -20.40
CA SER A 237 72.84 30.03 -20.84
C SER A 237 71.75 30.72 -21.68
N CYS A 238 71.30 31.94 -21.37
CA CYS A 238 71.85 33.02 -20.51
C CYS A 238 70.92 33.34 -19.32
N SER A 239 71.41 33.70 -18.12
CA SER A 239 71.86 35.03 -17.63
C SER A 239 70.73 36.09 -17.57
N PHE A 240 70.52 36.86 -16.50
CA PHE A 240 71.33 37.19 -15.30
C PHE A 240 70.42 37.08 -14.02
N PHE A 241 70.60 37.70 -12.83
CA PHE A 241 71.59 38.65 -12.25
C PHE A 241 71.68 38.41 -10.70
N HIS A 242 72.62 39.05 -10.02
CA HIS A 242 72.76 39.12 -8.55
C HIS A 242 71.96 40.30 -7.93
N VAL A 243 71.39 40.12 -6.73
CA VAL A 243 71.68 40.94 -5.53
C VAL A 243 71.50 40.05 -4.30
N GLY A 244 72.34 40.22 -3.27
CA GLY A 244 72.10 39.72 -1.92
C GLY A 244 72.57 40.72 -0.88
N CYS A 245 71.98 40.68 0.32
CA CYS A 245 72.48 41.40 1.50
C CYS A 245 72.17 40.62 2.78
N ILE A 246 72.96 40.91 3.82
CA ILE A 246 73.09 40.12 5.06
C ILE A 246 73.05 41.11 6.23
N HIS A 247 72.34 40.80 7.34
CA HIS A 247 72.59 41.18 8.76
C HIS A 247 71.31 40.91 9.59
N PHE A 248 71.32 40.58 10.91
CA PHE A 248 72.35 40.06 11.82
C PHE A 248 71.72 39.58 13.15
N HIS A 249 72.30 38.55 13.79
CA HIS A 249 72.14 38.21 15.24
C HIS A 249 70.72 37.83 15.75
N LEU A 250 70.52 37.16 16.90
CA LEU A 250 71.40 36.76 18.01
C LEU A 250 71.05 35.34 18.54
N LYS A 251 71.94 34.71 19.32
CA LYS A 251 71.68 33.46 20.09
C LYS A 251 71.48 33.77 21.58
N GLU A 252 70.65 33.01 22.29
CA GLU A 252 70.93 32.43 23.62
C GLU A 252 70.00 31.19 23.85
N LYS A 253 70.53 30.03 24.27
CA LYS A 253 70.50 29.42 25.64
C LYS A 253 69.07 29.17 26.20
N ALA A 254 68.75 28.06 26.88
CA ALA A 254 69.60 27.09 27.57
C ALA A 254 68.99 25.67 27.65
N VAL A 255 69.85 24.65 27.77
CA VAL A 255 69.47 23.29 28.21
C VAL A 255 69.73 23.16 29.71
N LYS A 256 68.68 23.11 30.54
CA LYS A 256 68.69 22.58 31.94
C LYS A 256 67.31 22.65 32.62
N SER A 257 66.44 21.66 32.40
CA SER A 257 65.49 21.19 33.44
C SER A 257 64.88 19.84 33.06
N SER A 258 65.59 18.76 33.38
CA SER A 258 65.15 17.38 33.16
C SER A 258 64.99 16.61 34.47
N ARG A 259 64.32 17.21 35.48
CA ARG A 259 64.22 16.56 36.81
C ARG A 259 63.00 16.80 37.71
N GLU A 260 61.87 17.34 37.25
CA GLU A 260 60.71 17.51 38.17
C GLU A 260 59.30 17.30 37.60
N PHE A 261 59.07 16.26 36.79
CA PHE A 261 57.73 15.66 36.66
C PHE A 261 57.68 14.12 36.65
N ARG A 262 58.79 13.44 37.01
CA ARG A 262 58.76 12.02 37.43
C ARG A 262 58.28 11.88 38.88
N GLY A 263 57.18 12.56 39.23
CA GLY A 263 56.76 12.79 40.62
C GLY A 263 55.32 12.41 40.97
N LYS A 264 54.49 11.97 40.00
CA LYS A 264 53.11 11.52 40.25
C LYS A 264 52.57 10.57 39.17
N LYS A 265 53.27 9.45 38.93
CA LYS A 265 52.64 8.22 38.38
C LYS A 265 51.71 7.59 39.44
N ARG A 266 50.71 8.35 39.92
CA ARG A 266 49.77 7.90 40.95
C ARG A 266 48.50 7.39 40.30
N LEU A 267 48.59 6.15 39.82
CA LEU A 267 47.52 5.16 39.80
C LEU A 267 46.09 5.68 39.52
N ILE A 268 45.90 6.45 38.46
CA ILE A 268 44.63 6.43 37.73
C ILE A 268 44.79 5.37 36.64
N LEU A 269 44.77 4.11 37.11
CA LEU A 269 44.04 3.11 36.35
C LEU A 269 42.59 3.56 36.42
N LEU A 270 42.17 4.39 35.45
CA LEU A 270 40.82 4.25 34.95
C LEU A 270 40.77 2.82 34.45
N ALA A 271 40.16 1.94 35.24
CA ALA A 271 39.73 0.66 34.74
C ALA A 271 38.72 0.99 33.65
N SER A 272 39.19 0.99 32.39
CA SER A 272 38.34 0.86 31.23
C SER A 272 37.60 -0.46 31.43
N VAL A 273 36.40 -0.38 32.02
CA VAL A 273 35.53 -1.53 32.20
C VAL A 273 35.36 -2.11 30.82
N ILE A 274 35.95 -3.28 30.58
CA ILE A 274 35.89 -3.91 29.26
C ILE A 274 34.45 -4.40 29.13
N VAL A 275 33.61 -3.55 28.52
CA VAL A 275 32.17 -3.77 28.38
C VAL A 275 32.00 -5.00 27.50
N ARG A 276 31.79 -6.15 28.16
CA ARG A 276 31.76 -7.46 27.51
C ARG A 276 30.70 -7.46 26.42
N SER A 277 31.06 -7.88 25.22
CA SER A 277 30.09 -7.97 24.12
C SER A 277 29.04 -9.03 24.47
N LYS A 278 27.76 -8.65 24.48
CA LYS A 278 26.65 -9.60 24.68
C LYS A 278 25.97 -9.83 23.34
N VAL A 279 26.13 -11.01 22.78
CA VAL A 279 25.54 -11.40 21.50
C VAL A 279 24.28 -12.22 21.76
N ILE A 280 23.17 -11.76 21.20
CA ILE A 280 21.84 -12.34 21.33
C ILE A 280 21.40 -12.75 19.92
N LEU A 281 21.53 -14.04 19.64
CA LEU A 281 21.09 -14.65 18.39
C LEU A 281 19.58 -14.94 18.50
N VAL A 282 18.80 -14.50 17.52
CA VAL A 282 17.33 -14.52 17.51
C VAL A 282 16.85 -15.42 16.37
N PRO A 283 16.56 -16.71 16.63
CA PRO A 283 16.02 -17.63 15.64
C PRO A 283 14.61 -17.21 15.18
N HIS A 284 14.44 -16.99 13.87
CA HIS A 284 13.16 -16.59 13.28
C HIS A 284 12.93 -17.27 11.92
N SER A 285 11.71 -17.18 11.41
CA SER A 285 11.40 -17.44 10.01
C SER A 285 10.46 -16.36 9.51
N HIS A 286 10.84 -15.66 8.45
CA HIS A 286 9.91 -14.76 7.76
C HIS A 286 8.89 -15.62 6.98
N ASN A 287 7.60 -15.28 7.03
CA ASN A 287 6.53 -16.11 6.47
C ASN A 287 5.47 -15.22 5.81
N ASP A 288 5.64 -14.94 4.52
CA ASP A 288 4.71 -14.10 3.74
C ASP A 288 3.30 -14.70 3.67
N PRO A 289 2.25 -13.98 4.10
CA PRO A 289 0.85 -14.38 3.96
C PRO A 289 0.33 -14.34 2.51
N GLY A 290 1.17 -14.72 1.56
CA GLY A 290 1.02 -14.64 0.10
C GLY A 290 2.11 -13.75 -0.52
N TRP A 291 2.74 -14.22 -1.61
CA TRP A 291 3.77 -13.50 -2.37
C TRP A 291 4.04 -14.23 -3.71
N LEU A 292 4.91 -15.24 -3.70
CA LEU A 292 5.17 -16.13 -4.85
C LEU A 292 4.18 -17.30 -4.93
N LYS A 293 3.44 -17.54 -3.84
CA LYS A 293 2.34 -18.51 -3.68
C LYS A 293 1.20 -17.84 -2.91
N THR A 294 0.02 -18.45 -2.88
CA THR A 294 -1.09 -17.96 -2.04
C THR A 294 -0.84 -18.26 -0.57
N TYR A 295 -1.57 -17.57 0.31
CA TYR A 295 -1.58 -17.80 1.76
C TYR A 295 -1.72 -19.29 2.12
N GLU A 296 -2.77 -19.96 1.65
CA GLU A 296 -3.04 -21.37 1.96
C GLU A 296 -1.97 -22.31 1.39
N SER A 297 -1.34 -21.94 0.26
CA SER A 297 -0.27 -22.72 -0.36
C SER A 297 1.02 -22.67 0.49
N TYR A 298 1.43 -21.49 0.94
CA TYR A 298 2.55 -21.37 1.90
C TYR A 298 2.25 -22.12 3.20
N TYR A 299 1.02 -21.99 3.73
CA TYR A 299 0.61 -22.74 4.92
C TYR A 299 0.78 -24.25 4.74
N HIS A 300 0.21 -24.83 3.68
CA HIS A 300 0.22 -26.28 3.47
C HIS A 300 1.59 -26.86 3.16
N TYR A 301 2.45 -26.15 2.43
CA TYR A 301 3.75 -26.68 2.00
C TYR A 301 4.92 -26.35 2.95
N GLN A 302 4.88 -25.21 3.66
CA GLN A 302 6.04 -24.73 4.45
C GLN A 302 5.64 -24.35 5.88
N THR A 303 4.77 -23.36 6.08
CA THR A 303 4.54 -22.74 7.39
C THR A 303 3.98 -23.70 8.44
N ARG A 304 3.11 -24.64 8.04
CA ARG A 304 2.62 -25.71 8.92
C ARG A 304 3.75 -26.64 9.40
N ASN A 305 4.80 -26.83 8.61
CA ASN A 305 5.94 -27.67 8.96
C ASN A 305 6.87 -26.91 9.92
N ILE A 306 7.14 -25.62 9.65
CA ILE A 306 7.90 -24.72 10.54
C ILE A 306 7.29 -24.73 11.96
N LEU A 307 5.99 -24.47 12.09
CA LEU A 307 5.30 -24.44 13.39
C LEU A 307 5.20 -25.81 14.06
N ASN A 308 5.12 -26.90 13.28
CA ASN A 308 5.20 -28.25 13.84
C ASN A 308 6.58 -28.55 14.42
N ASN A 309 7.65 -28.27 13.65
CA ASN A 309 9.03 -28.52 14.04
C ASN A 309 9.44 -27.64 15.24
N MET A 310 9.01 -26.38 15.27
CA MET A 310 9.22 -25.46 16.41
C MET A 310 8.74 -26.10 17.72
N VAL A 311 7.50 -26.60 17.74
CA VAL A 311 6.92 -27.23 18.93
C VAL A 311 7.68 -28.49 19.35
N ASP A 312 8.13 -29.30 18.40
CA ASP A 312 8.76 -30.58 18.70
C ASP A 312 10.24 -30.39 19.09
N LYS A 313 10.99 -29.55 18.37
CA LYS A 313 12.43 -29.30 18.58
C LYS A 313 12.73 -28.43 19.80
N LEU A 314 11.91 -27.41 20.10
CA LEU A 314 12.11 -26.57 21.30
C LEU A 314 11.85 -27.32 22.63
N GLN A 315 11.18 -28.49 22.61
CA GLN A 315 11.12 -29.37 23.78
C GLN A 315 12.45 -30.10 24.05
N HIS A 316 13.24 -30.35 23.00
CA HIS A 316 14.55 -31.01 23.11
C HIS A 316 15.70 -30.00 23.31
N PHE A 317 15.60 -28.80 22.74
CA PHE A 317 16.64 -27.77 22.77
C PHE A 317 16.35 -26.72 23.86
N SER A 318 16.49 -27.11 25.13
CA SER A 318 16.03 -26.35 26.30
C SER A 318 16.59 -24.93 26.46
N ASN A 319 17.74 -24.61 25.85
CA ASN A 319 18.33 -23.27 25.86
C ASN A 319 18.17 -22.51 24.52
N MET A 320 17.44 -23.06 23.56
CA MET A 320 17.10 -22.38 22.31
C MET A 320 15.79 -21.60 22.47
N THR A 321 15.75 -20.41 21.89
CA THR A 321 14.57 -19.55 21.72
C THR A 321 14.07 -19.58 20.29
N PHE A 322 12.86 -19.06 20.05
CA PHE A 322 12.34 -18.76 18.72
C PHE A 322 11.39 -17.56 18.78
N VAL A 323 11.15 -16.89 17.66
CA VAL A 323 10.20 -15.78 17.58
C VAL A 323 9.21 -15.94 16.44
N TRP A 324 7.99 -15.42 16.62
CA TRP A 324 6.93 -15.45 15.61
C TRP A 324 6.26 -14.08 15.44
N SER A 325 5.87 -13.74 14.22
CA SER A 325 5.24 -12.44 13.88
C SER A 325 3.82 -12.61 13.33
N GLU A 326 3.63 -13.39 12.26
CA GLU A 326 2.39 -13.40 11.47
C GLU A 326 1.28 -14.23 12.14
N ILE A 327 0.34 -13.57 12.81
CA ILE A 327 -0.71 -14.25 13.58
C ILE A 327 -1.73 -14.98 12.70
N SER A 328 -1.93 -14.55 11.46
CA SER A 328 -2.76 -15.27 10.47
C SER A 328 -2.36 -16.76 10.36
N PHE A 329 -1.11 -17.04 9.99
CA PHE A 329 -0.60 -18.41 9.92
C PHE A 329 -0.61 -19.13 11.27
N PHE A 330 -0.32 -18.43 12.37
CA PHE A 330 -0.35 -19.03 13.70
C PHE A 330 -1.76 -19.47 14.09
N ALA A 331 -2.78 -18.69 13.72
CA ALA A 331 -4.19 -19.01 13.91
C ALA A 331 -4.63 -20.22 13.08
N GLN A 332 -4.31 -20.24 11.78
CA GLN A 332 -4.62 -21.35 10.88
C GLN A 332 -3.93 -22.66 11.31
N TRP A 333 -2.68 -22.59 11.79
CA TRP A 333 -2.00 -23.72 12.42
C TRP A 333 -2.74 -24.17 13.69
N TRP A 334 -3.01 -23.24 14.60
CA TRP A 334 -3.61 -23.49 15.91
C TRP A 334 -4.95 -24.20 15.82
N GLU A 335 -5.83 -23.83 14.89
CA GLU A 335 -7.10 -24.52 14.65
C GLU A 335 -6.92 -26.01 14.41
N SER A 336 -5.95 -26.39 13.57
CA SER A 336 -5.63 -27.79 13.24
C SER A 336 -4.70 -28.49 14.25
N ALA A 337 -4.00 -27.73 15.09
CA ALA A 337 -3.00 -28.27 16.01
C ALA A 337 -3.62 -29.13 17.12
N HIS A 338 -3.03 -30.30 17.41
CA HIS A 338 -3.47 -31.17 18.49
C HIS A 338 -3.35 -30.47 19.86
N PRO A 339 -4.29 -30.64 20.82
CA PRO A 339 -4.25 -29.97 22.12
C PRO A 339 -2.96 -30.14 22.92
N THR A 340 -2.22 -31.23 22.75
CA THR A 340 -0.87 -31.37 23.34
C THR A 340 0.12 -30.36 22.77
N LYS A 341 0.16 -30.13 21.45
CA LYS A 341 1.02 -29.09 20.85
C LYS A 341 0.61 -27.69 21.31
N ARG A 342 -0.70 -27.42 21.43
CA ARG A 342 -1.21 -26.15 21.99
C ARG A 342 -0.75 -25.90 23.44
N ARG A 343 -0.67 -26.95 24.27
CA ARG A 343 -0.11 -26.85 25.64
C ARG A 343 1.40 -26.58 25.65
N VAL A 344 2.16 -27.21 24.76
CA VAL A 344 3.60 -26.96 24.62
C VAL A 344 3.86 -25.52 24.18
N VAL A 345 3.11 -24.98 23.21
CA VAL A 345 3.21 -23.57 22.81
C VAL A 345 3.02 -22.63 24.00
N ARG A 346 1.96 -22.82 24.80
CA ARG A 346 1.74 -21.99 26.01
C ARG A 346 2.91 -22.10 26.98
N LYS A 347 3.36 -23.32 27.28
CA LYS A 347 4.55 -23.53 28.13
C LYS A 347 5.80 -22.79 27.59
N LEU A 348 6.04 -22.80 26.28
CA LEU A 348 7.20 -22.09 25.68
C LEU A 348 7.06 -20.56 25.77
N LEU A 349 5.83 -20.03 25.72
CA LEU A 349 5.54 -18.62 25.96
C LEU A 349 5.72 -18.26 27.45
N ASP A 350 5.23 -19.11 28.36
CA ASP A 350 5.37 -18.97 29.82
C ASP A 350 6.85 -19.05 30.26
N GLU A 351 7.66 -19.88 29.59
CA GLU A 351 9.12 -19.97 29.76
C GLU A 351 9.88 -18.78 29.11
N GLY A 352 9.20 -17.88 28.38
CA GLY A 352 9.83 -16.79 27.62
C GLY A 352 10.66 -17.23 26.41
N ARG A 353 10.60 -18.51 26.05
CA ARG A 353 11.41 -19.14 24.99
C ARG A 353 10.79 -19.06 23.60
N LEU A 354 9.50 -18.77 23.53
CA LEU A 354 8.83 -18.27 22.33
C LEU A 354 8.39 -16.83 22.61
N GLU A 355 8.75 -15.87 21.75
CA GLU A 355 8.19 -14.51 21.79
C GLU A 355 7.28 -14.26 20.57
N ILE A 356 6.10 -13.69 20.84
CA ILE A 356 5.23 -13.13 19.79
C ILE A 356 5.62 -11.66 19.59
N LEU A 357 6.14 -11.35 18.40
CA LEU A 357 6.59 -10.03 17.98
C LEU A 357 5.51 -9.34 17.15
N THR A 358 5.27 -8.05 17.38
CA THR A 358 4.19 -7.24 16.77
C THR A 358 2.77 -7.74 17.09
N GLY A 359 2.47 -9.02 16.85
CA GLY A 359 1.19 -9.67 17.08
C GLY A 359 0.08 -9.22 16.12
N GLY A 360 0.42 -8.54 15.03
CA GLY A 360 -0.52 -8.22 13.96
C GLY A 360 -0.94 -9.47 13.19
N TRP A 361 -2.08 -9.41 12.50
CA TRP A 361 -2.50 -10.50 11.62
C TRP A 361 -1.45 -10.78 10.53
N VAL A 362 -0.76 -9.73 10.08
CA VAL A 362 0.34 -9.74 9.12
C VAL A 362 1.43 -8.75 9.55
N MET A 363 2.63 -8.87 9.00
CA MET A 363 3.58 -7.76 9.00
C MET A 363 3.15 -6.74 7.93
N THR A 364 2.50 -5.66 8.37
CA THR A 364 1.86 -4.65 7.52
C THR A 364 2.84 -3.87 6.66
N ASP A 365 2.46 -3.50 5.43
CA ASP A 365 3.12 -2.39 4.73
C ASP A 365 2.93 -1.08 5.53
N GLU A 366 3.92 -0.19 5.42
CA GLU A 366 3.96 1.08 6.13
C GLU A 366 3.72 2.28 5.19
N ALA A 367 3.68 2.07 3.86
CA ALA A 367 3.47 3.13 2.86
C ALA A 367 2.01 3.29 2.41
N ASN A 368 1.39 2.20 1.91
CA ASN A 368 0.09 2.23 1.24
C ASN A 368 -1.09 2.01 2.18
N VAL A 369 -0.85 1.43 3.35
CA VAL A 369 -1.90 1.10 4.33
C VAL A 369 -2.43 2.38 4.97
N HIS A 370 -3.75 2.51 5.08
CA HIS A 370 -4.41 3.60 5.79
C HIS A 370 -4.69 3.24 7.26
N ILE A 371 -4.75 4.24 8.13
CA ILE A 371 -4.72 4.10 9.59
C ILE A 371 -5.78 3.14 10.17
N TYR A 372 -6.97 3.03 9.57
CA TYR A 372 -7.99 2.08 10.04
C TYR A 372 -7.62 0.64 9.70
N ALA A 373 -7.25 0.33 8.46
CA ALA A 373 -6.82 -1.01 8.08
C ALA A 373 -5.52 -1.45 8.81
N MET A 374 -4.59 -0.51 9.05
CA MET A 374 -3.39 -0.73 9.87
C MET A 374 -3.72 -1.13 11.31
N LEU A 375 -4.78 -0.54 11.86
CA LEU A 375 -5.27 -0.80 13.22
C LEU A 375 -6.12 -2.07 13.27
N ASP A 376 -6.99 -2.33 12.29
CA ASP A 376 -7.88 -3.49 12.25
C ASP A 376 -7.09 -4.82 12.19
N GLN A 377 -6.00 -4.87 11.41
CA GLN A 377 -5.11 -6.04 11.38
C GLN A 377 -4.37 -6.25 12.72
N LEU A 378 -4.04 -5.17 13.42
CA LEU A 378 -3.39 -5.22 14.73
C LEU A 378 -4.38 -5.66 15.82
N ILE A 379 -5.62 -5.17 15.75
CA ILE A 379 -6.74 -5.56 16.62
C ILE A 379 -7.07 -7.05 16.46
N GLU A 380 -7.24 -7.54 15.22
CA GLU A 380 -7.56 -8.95 14.95
C GLU A 380 -6.48 -9.87 15.52
N GLY A 381 -5.20 -9.56 15.24
CA GLY A 381 -4.06 -10.31 15.77
C GLY A 381 -3.95 -10.24 17.30
N HIS A 382 -4.05 -9.05 17.92
CA HIS A 382 -3.97 -8.89 19.38
C HIS A 382 -5.12 -9.57 20.12
N ILE A 383 -6.35 -9.48 19.60
CA ILE A 383 -7.51 -10.20 20.16
C ILE A 383 -7.29 -11.71 20.05
N TRP A 384 -6.83 -12.20 18.90
CA TRP A 384 -6.58 -13.62 18.69
C TRP A 384 -5.51 -14.16 19.65
N VAL A 385 -4.36 -13.47 19.74
CA VAL A 385 -3.22 -13.81 20.63
C VAL A 385 -3.67 -13.82 22.09
N LYS A 386 -4.35 -12.77 22.55
CA LYS A 386 -4.80 -12.65 23.93
C LYS A 386 -5.79 -13.75 24.31
N ASN A 387 -6.72 -14.09 23.42
CA ASN A 387 -7.76 -15.10 23.69
C ASN A 387 -7.24 -16.55 23.61
N ASN A 388 -6.28 -16.85 22.71
CA ASN A 388 -5.79 -18.22 22.50
C ASN A 388 -4.52 -18.54 23.29
N LEU A 389 -3.58 -17.60 23.33
CA LEU A 389 -2.25 -17.78 23.90
C LEU A 389 -2.12 -17.17 25.30
N GLY A 390 -2.94 -16.18 25.66
CA GLY A 390 -2.94 -15.53 26.97
C GLY A 390 -1.87 -14.44 27.16
N VAL A 391 -1.02 -14.21 26.15
CA VAL A 391 0.06 -13.21 26.18
C VAL A 391 -0.37 -11.86 25.62
N THR A 392 0.50 -10.85 25.77
CA THR A 392 0.40 -9.57 25.06
C THR A 392 1.81 -9.26 24.51
N PRO A 393 1.97 -8.99 23.20
CA PRO A 393 3.27 -8.68 22.60
C PRO A 393 3.96 -7.49 23.28
N LYS A 394 5.29 -7.53 23.39
CA LYS A 394 6.11 -6.47 24.01
C LYS A 394 7.01 -5.73 23.02
N SER A 395 7.43 -6.42 21.97
CA SER A 395 8.45 -5.97 21.02
C SER A 395 7.89 -5.96 19.60
N GLY A 396 8.09 -4.87 18.87
CA GLY A 396 7.77 -4.75 17.45
C GLY A 396 8.86 -5.35 16.57
N TRP A 397 8.47 -5.83 15.40
CA TRP A 397 9.32 -6.44 14.40
C TRP A 397 8.74 -6.14 13.02
N SER A 398 9.45 -5.30 12.25
CA SER A 398 9.11 -4.89 10.89
C SER A 398 10.37 -5.04 10.04
N ILE A 399 10.62 -6.26 9.56
CA ILE A 399 11.87 -6.59 8.86
C ILE A 399 11.78 -6.51 7.34
N ASP A 400 10.57 -6.55 6.75
CA ASP A 400 10.42 -6.56 5.30
C ASP A 400 9.61 -5.43 4.63
N PRO A 401 8.73 -4.64 5.29
CA PRO A 401 8.09 -3.48 4.67
C PRO A 401 9.09 -2.51 4.03
N PHE A 402 8.84 -2.07 2.80
CA PHE A 402 9.84 -1.46 1.90
C PHE A 402 10.14 0.02 2.21
N GLY A 403 10.56 0.30 3.44
CA GLY A 403 10.63 1.62 4.04
C GLY A 403 9.67 1.72 5.22
N HIS A 404 10.03 2.51 6.22
CA HIS A 404 9.33 2.56 7.50
C HIS A 404 8.75 3.95 7.78
N GLY A 405 7.49 3.99 8.19
CA GLY A 405 6.74 5.20 8.51
C GLY A 405 6.60 5.40 10.02
N SER A 406 6.49 6.65 10.47
CA SER A 406 6.31 6.98 11.90
C SER A 406 4.97 6.51 12.49
N THR A 407 4.04 6.00 11.70
CA THR A 407 2.71 5.54 12.15
C THR A 407 2.73 4.21 12.91
N VAL A 408 3.44 3.18 12.41
CA VAL A 408 3.57 1.88 13.10
C VAL A 408 4.19 2.03 14.51
N PRO A 409 5.35 2.68 14.71
CA PRO A 409 5.92 2.85 16.06
C PRO A 409 5.00 3.63 17.01
N TYR A 410 4.20 4.58 16.49
CA TYR A 410 3.15 5.23 17.29
C TYR A 410 2.04 4.26 17.71
N LEU A 411 1.54 3.42 16.79
CA LEU A 411 0.52 2.41 17.12
C LEU A 411 1.02 1.39 18.13
N LEU A 412 2.26 0.89 17.99
CA LEU A 412 2.86 -0.03 18.95
C LEU A 412 3.00 0.62 20.33
N LYS A 413 3.46 1.88 20.39
CA LYS A 413 3.55 2.65 21.64
C LYS A 413 2.17 2.86 22.28
N ALA A 414 1.16 3.23 21.50
CA ALA A 414 -0.21 3.44 21.95
C ALA A 414 -0.88 2.14 22.45
N SER A 415 -0.56 1.00 21.82
CA SER A 415 -0.94 -0.34 22.27
C SER A 415 -0.12 -0.86 23.47
N GLY A 416 0.74 -0.02 24.07
CA GLY A 416 1.42 -0.30 25.35
C GLY A 416 2.74 -1.07 25.24
N PHE A 417 3.41 -1.07 24.09
CA PHE A 417 4.68 -1.79 23.92
C PHE A 417 5.79 -1.21 24.81
N THR A 418 6.48 -2.10 25.54
CA THR A 418 7.56 -1.77 26.49
C THR A 418 8.93 -2.35 26.11
N GLY A 419 8.96 -3.35 25.22
CA GLY A 419 10.18 -3.96 24.68
C GLY A 419 10.91 -2.97 23.78
N GLY A 420 10.30 -2.57 22.68
CA GLY A 420 10.89 -1.70 21.66
C GLY A 420 10.33 -2.05 20.30
N THR A 421 11.00 -1.67 19.22
CA THR A 421 10.67 -2.15 17.86
C THR A 421 11.91 -2.30 16.98
N VAL A 422 11.92 -3.33 16.13
CA VAL A 422 13.01 -3.60 15.18
C VAL A 422 12.58 -3.20 13.78
N ILE A 423 13.44 -2.46 13.07
CA ILE A 423 13.27 -2.09 11.66
C ILE A 423 14.48 -2.49 10.81
N GLN A 424 14.29 -2.64 9.49
CA GLN A 424 15.29 -3.21 8.60
C GLN A 424 15.45 -2.45 7.27
N ARG A 425 14.39 -2.25 6.46
CA ARG A 425 14.52 -1.69 5.10
C ARG A 425 14.58 -0.16 5.10
N VAL A 426 15.62 0.35 5.76
CA VAL A 426 16.06 1.75 5.69
C VAL A 426 17.04 1.92 4.54
N HIS A 427 16.93 3.04 3.80
CA HIS A 427 17.81 3.39 2.68
C HIS A 427 19.30 3.23 3.02
N TYR A 428 20.11 2.63 2.14
CA TYR A 428 21.52 2.27 2.40
C TYR A 428 22.37 3.40 3.02
N ALA A 429 22.31 4.62 2.47
CA ALA A 429 23.03 5.79 3.00
C ALA A 429 22.59 6.22 4.42
N TRP A 430 21.31 6.00 4.80
CA TRP A 430 20.86 6.21 6.18
C TRP A 430 21.46 5.16 7.13
N LYS A 431 21.55 3.89 6.72
CA LYS A 431 22.24 2.84 7.51
C LYS A 431 23.72 3.19 7.74
N GLN A 432 24.41 3.63 6.69
CA GLN A 432 25.80 4.11 6.81
C GLN A 432 25.91 5.26 7.81
N TRP A 433 25.08 6.31 7.68
CA TRP A 433 25.11 7.45 8.58
C TRP A 433 24.80 7.08 10.04
N LEU A 434 23.78 6.26 10.29
CA LEU A 434 23.44 5.76 11.62
C LEU A 434 24.59 4.95 12.23
N ALA A 435 25.28 4.12 11.44
CA ALA A 435 26.46 3.39 11.87
C ALA A 435 27.65 4.31 12.19
N GLU A 436 27.91 5.33 11.37
CA GLU A 436 28.97 6.33 11.59
C GLU A 436 28.73 7.18 12.86
N GLN A 437 27.47 7.47 13.20
CA GLN A 437 27.10 8.19 14.43
C GLN A 437 26.92 7.28 15.65
N GLN A 438 27.07 5.95 15.51
CA GLN A 438 26.69 4.94 16.51
C GLN A 438 25.23 5.08 17.02
N MET A 439 24.33 5.50 16.14
CA MET A 439 22.90 5.77 16.37
C MET A 439 21.99 4.63 15.85
N GLY A 440 22.48 3.39 15.81
CA GLY A 440 21.67 2.23 15.40
C GLY A 440 20.43 1.99 16.28
N ASP A 441 20.50 2.37 17.56
CA ASP A 441 19.35 2.43 18.48
C ASP A 441 18.98 3.89 18.81
N PHE A 442 17.71 4.23 18.65
CA PHE A 442 17.20 5.60 18.83
C PHE A 442 15.77 5.62 19.39
N LEU A 443 15.37 6.73 20.01
CA LEU A 443 13.99 7.00 20.39
C LEU A 443 13.27 7.59 19.18
N TRP A 444 12.36 6.84 18.57
CA TRP A 444 11.55 7.35 17.46
C TRP A 444 10.35 8.09 18.03
N ARG A 445 10.27 9.40 17.75
CA ARG A 445 9.22 10.31 18.24
C ARG A 445 8.40 10.87 17.09
N GLN A 446 7.11 11.13 17.33
CA GLN A 446 6.27 11.83 16.36
C GLN A 446 6.66 13.30 16.18
N ASN A 447 6.32 13.87 15.02
CA ASN A 447 6.68 15.24 14.64
C ASN A 447 6.03 16.31 15.53
N TRP A 448 4.78 16.10 15.97
CA TRP A 448 4.04 17.02 16.84
C TRP A 448 4.29 16.83 18.33
N ASP A 449 4.96 15.74 18.73
CA ASP A 449 5.17 15.41 20.14
C ASP A 449 6.33 16.22 20.73
N SER A 450 6.02 17.27 21.48
CA SER A 450 6.97 18.06 22.26
C SER A 450 7.50 17.32 23.48
N ASP A 451 6.71 16.40 24.05
CA ASP A 451 6.87 15.97 25.44
C ASP A 451 7.50 14.57 25.55
N GLY A 452 7.50 13.79 24.47
CA GLY A 452 8.14 12.47 24.38
C GLY A 452 7.21 11.30 24.71
N HIS A 453 5.92 11.54 24.91
CA HIS A 453 4.95 10.49 25.24
C HIS A 453 4.82 9.42 24.14
N THR A 454 5.15 9.76 22.89
CA THR A 454 5.12 8.85 21.73
C THR A 454 6.40 8.02 21.54
N GLU A 455 7.43 8.23 22.37
CA GLU A 455 8.75 7.62 22.14
C GLU A 455 8.75 6.10 22.33
N ILE A 456 9.16 5.37 21.29
CA ILE A 456 9.53 3.96 21.36
C ILE A 456 11.01 3.81 21.02
N LEU A 457 11.70 2.92 21.74
CA LEU A 457 13.08 2.56 21.42
C LEU A 457 13.08 1.68 20.18
N THR A 458 13.70 2.18 19.11
CA THR A 458 13.78 1.56 17.80
C THR A 458 15.20 1.11 17.52
N HIS A 459 15.35 -0.15 17.12
CA HIS A 459 16.59 -0.72 16.61
C HIS A 459 16.54 -0.76 15.08
N ASN A 460 17.44 -0.04 14.41
CA ASN A 460 17.71 -0.23 12.99
C ASN A 460 18.81 -1.29 12.81
N GLN A 461 18.47 -2.38 12.13
CA GLN A 461 19.46 -3.36 11.69
C GLN A 461 20.52 -2.70 10.77
N PRO A 462 21.83 -2.92 10.98
CA PRO A 462 22.86 -2.13 10.30
C PRO A 462 23.13 -2.53 8.84
N PHE A 463 22.73 -3.73 8.41
CA PHE A 463 23.06 -4.29 7.09
C PHE A 463 21.83 -4.39 6.17
N ASP A 464 22.01 -4.78 4.90
CA ASP A 464 20.99 -4.62 3.84
C ASP A 464 19.68 -5.40 4.06
N ILE A 465 19.77 -6.66 4.49
CA ILE A 465 18.66 -7.62 4.59
C ILE A 465 18.78 -8.42 5.90
N TYR A 466 17.67 -8.99 6.38
CA TYR A 466 17.59 -9.80 7.61
C TYR A 466 18.18 -11.21 7.50
N SER A 467 18.45 -11.70 6.29
CA SER A 467 18.97 -13.05 6.03
C SER A 467 20.27 -13.34 6.77
N ILE A 468 20.53 -14.59 7.18
CA ILE A 468 21.78 -15.00 7.87
C ILE A 468 23.05 -14.52 7.12
N LYS A 469 22.97 -14.47 5.78
CA LYS A 469 24.00 -13.96 4.87
C LYS A 469 24.32 -12.47 5.10
N HIS A 470 23.34 -11.63 5.43
CA HIS A 470 23.53 -10.18 5.63
C HIS A 470 23.44 -9.75 7.09
N SER A 471 22.82 -10.52 7.99
CA SER A 471 22.64 -10.17 9.41
C SER A 471 23.90 -10.37 10.24
N CYS A 472 24.63 -11.46 10.02
CA CYS A 472 25.72 -11.94 10.88
C CYS A 472 26.92 -10.97 10.99
N GLY A 473 27.07 -10.04 10.06
CA GLY A 473 28.09 -9.00 10.09
C GLY A 473 28.42 -8.41 8.71
N PRO A 474 29.38 -7.49 8.63
CA PRO A 474 29.65 -6.69 7.43
C PRO A 474 30.30 -7.45 6.24
N HIS A 475 30.54 -8.76 6.37
CA HIS A 475 31.13 -9.58 5.31
C HIS A 475 30.23 -10.77 4.96
N PRO A 476 29.26 -10.63 4.04
CA PRO A 476 28.36 -11.73 3.67
C PRO A 476 29.06 -13.02 3.26
N GLN A 477 30.23 -12.89 2.63
CA GLN A 477 31.07 -14.00 2.20
C GLN A 477 31.67 -14.81 3.37
N VAL A 478 31.80 -14.20 4.55
CA VAL A 478 32.13 -14.86 5.83
C VAL A 478 30.85 -15.43 6.46
N CYS A 479 29.77 -14.64 6.54
CA CYS A 479 28.48 -15.02 7.14
C CYS A 479 27.90 -16.33 6.56
N LEU A 480 28.07 -16.58 5.26
CA LEU A 480 27.73 -17.85 4.58
C LEU A 480 28.43 -19.11 5.13
N ASN A 481 29.41 -18.98 6.03
CA ASN A 481 30.00 -20.11 6.76
C ASN A 481 29.11 -20.61 7.92
N PHE A 482 28.09 -19.82 8.29
CA PHE A 482 27.32 -19.97 9.53
C PHE A 482 25.80 -20.10 9.33
N ASP A 483 25.29 -20.10 8.09
CA ASP A 483 23.99 -20.74 7.82
C ASP A 483 24.24 -22.24 7.57
N PHE A 484 23.87 -23.07 8.55
CA PHE A 484 24.17 -24.50 8.52
C PHE A 484 23.15 -25.34 7.74
N ARG A 485 22.14 -24.76 7.08
CA ARG A 485 21.14 -25.51 6.30
C ARG A 485 21.79 -26.31 5.17
N LYS A 486 21.60 -27.63 5.22
CA LYS A 486 21.92 -28.60 4.16
C LYS A 486 20.82 -29.64 4.05
N ILE A 487 19.84 -29.39 3.19
CA ILE A 487 18.75 -30.32 2.89
C ILE A 487 19.13 -31.18 1.67
N PRO A 488 18.97 -32.51 1.70
CA PRO A 488 19.26 -33.37 0.56
C PRO A 488 18.43 -32.98 -0.69
N GLY A 489 19.12 -32.55 -1.75
CA GLY A 489 18.51 -32.12 -3.02
C GLY A 489 18.44 -30.60 -3.21
N GLU A 490 18.61 -29.80 -2.15
CA GLU A 490 18.73 -28.35 -2.24
C GLU A 490 20.19 -27.92 -2.51
N TYR A 491 20.36 -26.93 -3.39
CA TYR A 491 21.65 -26.31 -3.68
C TYR A 491 21.51 -24.79 -3.50
N THR A 492 22.19 -24.24 -2.50
CA THR A 492 22.13 -22.81 -2.12
C THR A 492 23.54 -22.24 -1.97
N GLU A 493 23.69 -20.91 -1.93
CA GLU A 493 25.00 -20.28 -1.78
C GLU A 493 25.71 -20.68 -0.47
N TYR A 494 24.95 -20.86 0.61
CA TYR A 494 25.44 -21.26 1.93
C TYR A 494 25.70 -22.77 2.06
N SER A 495 24.90 -23.64 1.41
CA SER A 495 25.08 -25.10 1.53
C SER A 495 26.45 -25.58 0.99
N LEU A 496 27.08 -24.77 0.14
CA LEU A 496 28.44 -24.96 -0.37
C LEU A 496 29.56 -24.55 0.60
N ARG A 497 29.31 -23.64 1.56
CA ARG A 497 30.35 -23.01 2.40
C ARG A 497 30.29 -23.35 3.88
N ALA A 498 29.11 -23.53 4.45
CA ALA A 498 29.00 -23.96 5.84
C ALA A 498 29.63 -25.35 6.02
N VAL A 499 30.36 -25.54 7.11
CA VAL A 499 31.00 -26.81 7.48
C VAL A 499 30.54 -27.12 8.91
N PRO A 500 30.13 -28.35 9.23
CA PRO A 500 29.78 -28.72 10.60
C PRO A 500 30.88 -28.34 11.58
N ILE A 501 30.50 -27.85 12.75
CA ILE A 501 31.41 -27.45 13.82
C ILE A 501 31.85 -28.70 14.59
N ASP A 502 33.16 -28.86 14.75
CA ASP A 502 33.79 -29.98 15.43
C ASP A 502 34.94 -29.49 16.33
N GLU A 503 35.51 -30.39 17.14
CA GLU A 503 36.58 -30.06 18.11
C GLU A 503 37.86 -29.49 17.46
N TYR A 504 38.10 -29.79 16.18
CA TYR A 504 39.27 -29.31 15.43
C TYR A 504 39.04 -27.89 14.88
N ASN A 505 37.82 -27.58 14.43
CA ASN A 505 37.49 -26.34 13.73
C ASN A 505 36.79 -25.28 14.61
N VAL A 506 36.16 -25.68 15.73
CA VAL A 506 35.34 -24.79 16.59
C VAL A 506 36.09 -23.53 17.02
N ARG A 507 37.38 -23.63 17.36
CA ARG A 507 38.19 -22.46 17.70
C ARG A 507 38.26 -21.45 16.56
N GLN A 508 38.65 -21.90 15.37
CA GLN A 508 38.83 -21.02 14.22
C GLN A 508 37.49 -20.40 13.79
N LYS A 509 36.42 -21.19 13.79
CA LYS A 509 35.07 -20.72 13.44
C LYS A 509 34.51 -19.76 14.49
N ALA A 510 34.76 -19.98 15.79
CA ALA A 510 34.36 -19.05 16.86
C ALA A 510 35.17 -17.75 16.83
N GLU A 511 36.49 -17.80 16.66
CA GLU A 511 37.34 -16.61 16.52
C GLU A 511 36.93 -15.78 15.27
N LEU A 512 36.56 -16.43 14.16
CA LEU A 512 36.04 -15.78 12.93
C LEU A 512 34.63 -15.18 13.09
N LEU A 513 33.74 -15.87 13.82
CA LEU A 513 32.37 -15.40 14.07
C LEU A 513 32.35 -14.20 15.02
N LEU A 514 33.13 -14.27 16.11
CA LEU A 514 33.33 -13.16 17.04
C LEU A 514 33.92 -11.92 16.36
N GLU A 515 34.71 -12.07 15.29
CA GLU A 515 35.18 -10.94 14.50
C GLU A 515 34.00 -10.17 13.84
N GLN A 516 33.02 -10.89 13.29
CA GLN A 516 31.85 -10.28 12.65
C GLN A 516 30.87 -9.67 13.67
N TYR A 517 30.65 -10.37 14.79
CA TYR A 517 29.85 -9.85 15.90
C TYR A 517 30.51 -8.64 16.58
N GLY A 518 31.83 -8.65 16.78
CA GLY A 518 32.58 -7.54 17.35
C GLY A 518 32.60 -6.30 16.45
N ARG A 519 32.71 -6.48 15.13
CA ARG A 519 32.53 -5.39 14.14
C ARG A 519 31.13 -4.80 14.25
N THR A 520 30.09 -5.63 14.34
CA THR A 520 28.70 -5.15 14.48
C THR A 520 28.47 -4.45 15.82
N GLY A 521 28.99 -4.99 16.92
CA GLY A 521 28.94 -4.37 18.25
C GLY A 521 29.67 -3.04 18.35
N SER A 522 30.67 -2.78 17.50
CA SER A 522 31.35 -1.48 17.43
C SER A 522 30.46 -0.35 16.85
N LEU A 523 29.33 -0.70 16.23
CA LEU A 523 28.35 0.27 15.73
C LEU A 523 27.41 0.80 16.83
N PHE A 524 27.52 0.31 18.07
CA PHE A 524 26.62 0.62 19.18
C PHE A 524 27.39 0.93 20.48
N PRO A 525 27.04 2.00 21.22
CA PRO A 525 27.82 2.44 22.39
C PRO A 525 27.75 1.48 23.59
N HIS A 526 26.75 0.58 23.63
CA HIS A 526 26.55 -0.41 24.70
C HIS A 526 27.18 -1.79 24.42
N ASN A 527 27.74 -2.03 23.22
CA ASN A 527 28.30 -3.34 22.83
C ASN A 527 27.35 -4.53 23.12
N VAL A 528 26.08 -4.38 22.75
CA VAL A 528 25.08 -5.46 22.74
C VAL A 528 24.69 -5.67 21.29
N VAL A 529 24.63 -6.92 20.85
CA VAL A 529 24.54 -7.28 19.44
C VAL A 529 23.35 -8.22 19.26
N MET A 530 22.28 -7.73 18.63
CA MET A 530 21.19 -8.59 18.16
C MET A 530 21.55 -9.17 16.80
N MET A 531 21.31 -10.47 16.62
CA MET A 531 21.64 -11.19 15.40
C MET A 531 20.41 -11.99 14.93
N PRO A 532 19.67 -11.54 13.92
CA PRO A 532 18.66 -12.35 13.25
C PRO A 532 19.27 -13.65 12.70
N LEU A 533 18.75 -14.79 13.15
CA LEU A 533 19.07 -16.12 12.62
C LEU A 533 17.84 -16.66 11.89
N GLY A 534 17.69 -16.25 10.63
CA GLY A 534 16.55 -16.61 9.81
C GLY A 534 16.62 -15.99 8.41
N ASP A 535 15.55 -16.19 7.67
CA ASP A 535 15.33 -15.79 6.28
C ASP A 535 13.86 -16.15 5.94
N ASP A 536 13.48 -16.04 4.67
CA ASP A 536 12.20 -16.50 4.13
C ASP A 536 12.00 -18.02 4.33
N PHE A 537 10.88 -18.40 4.97
CA PHE A 537 10.38 -19.77 5.18
C PHE A 537 11.42 -20.80 5.67
N ARG A 538 12.42 -20.33 6.43
CA ARG A 538 13.43 -21.15 7.10
C ARG A 538 12.81 -22.02 8.20
N TYR A 539 13.55 -23.02 8.70
CA TYR A 539 13.09 -23.94 9.75
C TYR A 539 11.94 -24.90 9.36
N ASP A 540 11.67 -25.04 8.05
CA ASP A 540 10.63 -25.92 7.50
C ASP A 540 10.97 -27.42 7.56
N HIS A 541 12.25 -27.76 7.60
CA HIS A 541 12.75 -29.14 7.73
C HIS A 541 13.30 -29.44 9.12
N ASP A 542 13.03 -30.63 9.64
CA ASP A 542 13.41 -31.05 10.99
C ASP A 542 14.94 -31.16 11.17
N ILE A 543 15.65 -31.67 10.15
CA ILE A 543 17.11 -31.77 10.12
C ILE A 543 17.78 -30.39 10.19
N GLU A 544 17.08 -29.33 9.77
CA GLU A 544 17.63 -27.99 9.79
C GLU A 544 17.70 -27.41 11.20
N TRP A 545 16.67 -27.62 12.02
CA TRP A 545 16.69 -27.25 13.44
C TRP A 545 17.89 -27.89 14.13
N ASP A 546 18.15 -29.17 13.85
CA ASP A 546 19.32 -29.90 14.34
C ASP A 546 20.63 -29.27 13.84
N GLN A 547 20.71 -28.91 12.56
CA GLN A 547 21.89 -28.29 11.94
C GLN A 547 22.20 -26.92 12.56
N GLN A 548 21.24 -26.00 12.63
CA GLN A 548 21.48 -24.68 13.22
C GLN A 548 21.82 -24.80 14.71
N TYR A 549 20.97 -25.50 15.49
CA TYR A 549 21.14 -25.58 16.93
C TYR A 549 22.48 -26.21 17.34
N LYS A 550 22.83 -27.39 16.80
CA LYS A 550 24.05 -28.12 17.23
C LYS A 550 25.32 -27.32 16.93
N ASN A 551 25.39 -26.69 15.76
CA ASN A 551 26.56 -25.92 15.35
C ASN A 551 26.70 -24.61 16.15
N TYR A 552 25.63 -23.84 16.31
CA TYR A 552 25.67 -22.62 17.13
C TYR A 552 25.89 -22.92 18.62
N LYS A 553 25.34 -24.03 19.15
CA LYS A 553 25.57 -24.47 20.54
C LYS A 553 27.06 -24.71 20.81
N LEU A 554 27.76 -25.43 19.93
CA LEU A 554 29.21 -25.66 20.06
C LEU A 554 30.03 -24.37 20.00
N LEU A 555 29.68 -23.44 19.11
CA LEU A 555 30.31 -22.13 19.02
C LEU A 555 30.08 -21.30 20.29
N PHE A 556 28.85 -21.24 20.79
CA PHE A 556 28.50 -20.52 22.02
C PHE A 556 29.17 -21.11 23.25
N ASP A 557 29.18 -22.44 23.41
CA ASP A 557 29.86 -23.11 24.52
C ASP A 557 31.35 -22.77 24.51
N TYR A 558 32.01 -22.84 23.34
CA TYR A 558 33.42 -22.48 23.22
C TYR A 558 33.70 -20.99 23.52
N ILE A 559 32.85 -20.07 23.05
CA ILE A 559 32.95 -18.63 23.34
C ILE A 559 32.79 -18.39 24.85
N ASN A 560 31.76 -18.95 25.46
CA ASN A 560 31.39 -18.70 26.85
C ASN A 560 32.36 -19.37 27.86
N LEU A 561 32.92 -20.54 27.53
CA LEU A 561 34.05 -21.14 28.24
C LEU A 561 35.28 -20.24 28.24
N ASN A 562 35.49 -19.46 27.17
CA ASN A 562 36.62 -18.55 26.98
C ASN A 562 36.24 -17.07 27.19
N LYS A 563 35.12 -16.78 27.87
CA LYS A 563 34.56 -15.41 28.00
C LYS A 563 35.54 -14.38 28.57
N GLU A 564 36.47 -14.79 29.43
CA GLU A 564 37.50 -13.91 29.99
C GLU A 564 38.66 -13.61 29.03
N LYS A 565 38.87 -14.45 28.00
CA LYS A 565 39.83 -14.22 26.90
C LYS A 565 39.22 -13.33 25.81
N TYR A 566 37.98 -13.61 25.41
CA TYR A 566 37.32 -12.91 24.30
C TYR A 566 36.54 -11.67 24.74
N HIS A 567 36.31 -11.49 26.05
CA HIS A 567 35.42 -10.46 26.62
C HIS A 567 34.04 -10.45 25.94
N ALA A 568 33.52 -11.64 25.62
CA ALA A 568 32.28 -11.83 24.90
C ALA A 568 31.47 -12.97 25.53
N GLU A 569 30.14 -12.87 25.41
CA GLU A 569 29.15 -13.85 25.83
C GLU A 569 28.11 -13.97 24.71
N ALA A 570 27.77 -15.19 24.32
CA ALA A 570 26.86 -15.47 23.20
C ALA A 570 25.76 -16.44 23.62
N MET A 571 24.51 -16.11 23.29
CA MET A 571 23.31 -16.86 23.66
C MET A 571 22.26 -16.82 22.56
N PHE A 572 21.36 -17.81 22.57
CA PHE A 572 20.04 -17.63 21.95
C PHE A 572 19.20 -16.72 22.86
N GLY A 573 18.37 -15.86 22.28
CA GLY A 573 17.44 -14.99 22.99
C GLY A 573 16.38 -14.41 22.07
N THR A 574 15.75 -13.32 22.49
CA THR A 574 14.70 -12.63 21.74
C THR A 574 14.95 -11.10 21.68
N PRO A 575 14.16 -10.33 20.91
CA PRO A 575 14.19 -8.87 20.95
C PRO A 575 13.90 -8.28 22.35
N SER A 576 13.12 -8.96 23.20
CA SER A 576 12.98 -8.54 24.61
C SER A 576 14.33 -8.60 25.36
N ASP A 577 15.07 -9.71 25.27
CA ASP A 577 16.39 -9.86 25.90
C ASP A 577 17.39 -8.80 25.42
N TYR A 578 17.30 -8.46 24.14
CA TYR A 578 18.12 -7.42 23.52
C TYR A 578 17.79 -6.04 24.10
N PHE A 579 16.53 -5.60 24.02
CA PHE A 579 16.15 -4.28 24.50
C PHE A 579 16.29 -4.14 26.02
N GLU A 580 16.18 -5.23 26.80
CA GLU A 580 16.52 -5.23 28.22
C GLU A 580 18.02 -4.98 28.43
N ALA A 581 18.90 -5.77 27.82
CA ALA A 581 20.35 -5.60 27.93
C ALA A 581 20.86 -4.25 27.39
N VAL A 582 20.19 -3.68 26.38
CA VAL A 582 20.45 -2.33 25.87
C VAL A 582 20.05 -1.27 26.91
N LYS A 583 18.88 -1.39 27.53
CA LYS A 583 18.41 -0.46 28.60
C LYS A 583 19.17 -0.62 29.91
N GLU A 584 19.76 -1.78 30.20
CA GLU A 584 20.69 -1.94 31.33
C GLU A 584 21.93 -1.06 31.15
N ARG A 585 22.53 -1.11 29.95
CA ARG A 585 23.84 -0.51 29.65
C ARG A 585 23.79 0.94 29.19
N SER A 586 22.73 1.36 28.51
CA SER A 586 22.49 2.77 28.17
C SER A 586 21.15 3.27 28.69
N LYS A 587 21.15 4.51 29.18
CA LYS A 587 19.96 5.28 29.55
C LYS A 587 19.72 6.47 28.62
N HIS A 588 20.62 6.72 27.67
CA HIS A 588 20.57 7.86 26.76
C HIS A 588 20.63 7.35 25.32
N PHE A 589 19.66 7.79 24.52
CA PHE A 589 19.52 7.48 23.11
C PHE A 589 19.17 8.77 22.38
N GLN A 590 19.59 8.89 21.12
CA GLN A 590 19.23 10.06 20.31
C GLN A 590 17.75 9.98 19.88
N ILE A 591 17.12 11.14 19.69
CA ILE A 591 15.72 11.23 19.28
C ILE A 591 15.66 11.47 17.77
N LEU A 592 14.97 10.60 17.04
CA LEU A 592 14.68 10.78 15.61
C LEU A 592 13.19 11.09 15.38
N ARG A 593 12.92 11.86 14.34
CA ARG A 593 11.61 12.34 13.88
C ARG A 593 11.53 12.25 12.36
N GLY A 594 10.33 12.15 11.83
CA GLY A 594 10.08 11.84 10.41
C GLY A 594 10.07 10.34 10.15
N ASP A 595 10.35 9.96 8.90
CA ASP A 595 10.19 8.63 8.32
C ASP A 595 11.41 8.21 7.48
N PHE A 596 11.45 6.94 7.08
CA PHE A 596 12.55 6.34 6.32
C PHE A 596 12.20 6.06 4.84
N PHE A 597 11.18 6.76 4.31
CA PHE A 597 10.90 6.79 2.86
C PHE A 597 11.77 7.84 2.16
N VAL A 598 12.18 7.65 0.90
CA VAL A 598 12.00 6.45 0.06
C VAL A 598 13.07 5.41 0.39
N TYR A 599 12.71 4.13 0.47
CA TYR A 599 13.69 3.05 0.59
C TYR A 599 14.51 2.92 -0.71
N SER A 600 15.81 2.69 -0.55
CA SER A 600 16.71 2.35 -1.65
C SER A 600 17.75 1.35 -1.20
N ASP A 601 17.93 0.32 -2.03
CA ASP A 601 18.96 -0.69 -1.90
C ASP A 601 20.05 -0.52 -2.98
N ILE A 602 21.20 -1.17 -2.73
CA ILE A 602 22.35 -1.22 -3.64
C ILE A 602 22.87 -2.64 -3.90
N PHE A 603 22.36 -3.64 -3.17
CA PHE A 603 22.97 -4.98 -3.13
C PHE A 603 22.77 -5.80 -4.42
N SER A 604 21.70 -5.55 -5.18
CA SER A 604 21.42 -6.26 -6.44
C SER A 604 22.20 -5.71 -7.65
N GLU A 605 22.31 -4.39 -7.77
CA GLU A 605 22.85 -3.73 -8.98
C GLU A 605 24.15 -2.93 -8.75
N GLY A 606 24.61 -2.78 -7.51
CA GLY A 606 25.76 -1.93 -7.16
C GLY A 606 25.53 -0.42 -7.30
N ARG A 607 24.29 -0.02 -7.63
CA ARG A 607 23.82 1.38 -7.74
C ARG A 607 22.49 1.54 -6.99
N PRO A 608 22.09 2.76 -6.60
CA PRO A 608 20.82 3.00 -5.94
C PRO A 608 19.63 2.64 -6.83
N ALA A 609 18.71 1.85 -6.30
CA ALA A 609 17.41 1.58 -6.89
C ALA A 609 16.31 2.02 -5.91
N TYR A 610 15.29 2.75 -6.36
CA TYR A 610 14.28 3.36 -5.49
C TYR A 610 12.96 2.58 -5.52
N TRP A 611 12.52 2.17 -4.33
CA TRP A 611 11.31 1.37 -4.13
C TRP A 611 10.11 2.32 -4.01
N SER A 612 9.83 3.07 -5.08
CA SER A 612 8.71 4.02 -5.17
C SER A 612 7.65 3.61 -6.20
N GLY A 613 7.88 2.55 -6.98
CA GLY A 613 6.90 2.00 -7.91
C GLY A 613 5.71 1.35 -7.19
N TYR A 614 5.99 0.62 -6.11
CA TYR A 614 4.97 -0.10 -5.33
C TYR A 614 3.92 0.82 -4.67
N PHE A 615 4.21 2.12 -4.53
CA PHE A 615 3.24 3.13 -4.09
C PHE A 615 2.03 3.23 -5.05
N THR A 616 2.17 2.81 -6.31
CA THR A 616 1.10 2.85 -7.32
C THR A 616 0.83 1.50 -7.99
N THR A 617 1.76 0.55 -7.94
CA THR A 617 1.63 -0.80 -8.56
C THR A 617 0.27 -1.46 -8.27
N ARG A 618 -0.40 -1.95 -9.34
CA ARG A 618 -1.74 -2.56 -9.35
C ARG A 618 -2.82 -1.72 -8.60
N PRO A 619 -3.09 -0.47 -9.03
CA PRO A 619 -3.89 0.51 -8.26
C PRO A 619 -5.36 0.09 -8.09
N TYR A 620 -5.91 -0.71 -8.99
CA TYR A 620 -7.28 -1.25 -8.88
C TYR A 620 -7.50 -2.03 -7.57
N TRP A 621 -6.52 -2.83 -7.11
CA TRP A 621 -6.66 -3.58 -5.86
C TRP A 621 -6.53 -2.67 -4.62
N LYS A 622 -5.69 -1.62 -4.69
CA LYS A 622 -5.62 -0.54 -3.69
C LYS A 622 -6.93 0.25 -3.57
N ILE A 623 -7.77 0.29 -4.61
CA ILE A 623 -9.12 0.87 -4.55
C ILE A 623 -10.09 -0.10 -3.86
N LEU A 624 -10.08 -1.39 -4.23
CA LEU A 624 -10.94 -2.42 -3.61
C LEU A 624 -10.69 -2.56 -2.09
N ASP A 625 -9.43 -2.43 -1.66
CA ASP A 625 -9.03 -2.33 -0.25
C ASP A 625 -9.80 -1.20 0.50
N ARG A 626 -9.77 0.03 -0.04
CA ARG A 626 -10.50 1.18 0.56
C ARG A 626 -12.02 1.04 0.50
N GLU A 627 -12.54 0.38 -0.53
CA GLU A 627 -13.98 0.05 -0.61
C GLU A 627 -14.37 -0.93 0.50
N LEU A 628 -13.55 -1.96 0.77
CA LEU A 628 -13.78 -2.90 1.87
C LEU A 628 -13.58 -2.23 3.25
N GLU A 629 -12.53 -1.45 3.45
CA GLU A 629 -12.27 -0.69 4.69
C GLU A 629 -13.48 0.18 5.07
N ALA A 630 -13.98 0.98 4.13
CA ALA A 630 -15.14 1.85 4.35
C ALA A 630 -16.44 1.04 4.58
N SER A 631 -16.60 -0.09 3.89
CA SER A 631 -17.75 -0.99 4.04
C SER A 631 -17.75 -1.70 5.40
N LEU A 632 -16.61 -2.28 5.80
CA LEU A 632 -16.43 -3.02 7.05
C LEU A 632 -16.70 -2.12 8.26
N ARG A 633 -16.04 -0.95 8.32
CA ARG A 633 -16.30 0.05 9.37
C ARG A 633 -17.78 0.42 9.47
N SER A 634 -18.43 0.63 8.32
CA SER A 634 -19.85 1.00 8.28
C SER A 634 -20.77 -0.17 8.71
N ALA A 635 -20.39 -1.40 8.36
CA ALA A 635 -21.07 -2.63 8.77
C ALA A 635 -20.95 -2.89 10.29
N GLU A 636 -19.77 -2.74 10.89
CA GLU A 636 -19.54 -2.97 12.32
C GLU A 636 -20.27 -1.96 13.22
N ILE A 637 -20.32 -0.69 12.82
CA ILE A 637 -21.09 0.34 13.54
C ILE A 637 -22.58 0.02 13.46
N LEU A 638 -23.12 -0.26 12.27
CA LEU A 638 -24.51 -0.67 12.09
C LEU A 638 -24.84 -1.95 12.87
N TYR A 639 -23.93 -2.92 12.89
CA TYR A 639 -24.06 -4.18 13.63
C TYR A 639 -24.17 -3.94 15.13
N THR A 640 -23.26 -3.14 15.71
CA THR A 640 -23.26 -2.81 17.14
C THR A 640 -24.54 -2.10 17.56
N LEU A 641 -25.01 -1.12 16.78
CA LEU A 641 -26.27 -0.42 17.02
C LEU A 641 -27.48 -1.36 16.90
N SER A 642 -27.51 -2.17 15.85
CA SER A 642 -28.59 -3.15 15.55
C SER A 642 -28.73 -4.20 16.64
N LEU A 643 -27.62 -4.82 17.06
CA LEU A 643 -27.59 -5.85 18.10
C LEU A 643 -28.04 -5.31 19.45
N ASN A 644 -27.60 -4.10 19.82
CA ASN A 644 -28.02 -3.45 21.05
C ASN A 644 -29.53 -3.10 21.03
N LYS A 645 -30.05 -2.55 19.92
CA LYS A 645 -31.49 -2.31 19.76
C LYS A 645 -32.28 -3.63 19.86
N ALA A 646 -31.84 -4.68 19.18
CA ALA A 646 -32.50 -5.99 19.18
C ALA A 646 -32.56 -6.62 20.58
N ARG A 647 -31.45 -6.55 21.35
CA ARG A 647 -31.39 -7.02 22.74
C ARG A 647 -32.30 -6.20 23.67
N GLN A 648 -32.30 -4.86 23.55
CA GLN A 648 -33.17 -3.98 24.35
C GLN A 648 -34.67 -4.22 24.12
N HIS A 649 -35.08 -4.56 22.88
CA HIS A 649 -36.48 -4.82 22.53
C HIS A 649 -36.89 -6.29 22.65
N GLY A 650 -36.00 -7.18 23.11
CA GLY A 650 -36.29 -8.62 23.25
C GLY A 650 -36.48 -9.36 21.93
N TYR A 651 -35.87 -8.89 20.83
CA TYR A 651 -35.99 -9.46 19.49
C TYR A 651 -35.13 -10.72 19.32
N ASN A 652 -35.38 -11.76 20.13
CA ASN A 652 -34.52 -12.95 20.28
C ASN A 652 -34.13 -13.61 18.95
N LYS A 653 -35.05 -13.74 17.99
CA LYS A 653 -34.75 -14.30 16.66
C LYS A 653 -33.79 -13.42 15.86
N THR A 654 -33.94 -12.10 15.94
CA THR A 654 -33.05 -11.14 15.28
C THR A 654 -31.67 -11.15 15.95
N THR A 655 -31.62 -11.22 17.28
CA THR A 655 -30.38 -11.35 18.06
C THR A 655 -29.59 -12.59 17.64
N GLN A 656 -30.22 -13.76 17.59
CA GLN A 656 -29.58 -15.02 17.12
C GLN A 656 -29.08 -14.95 15.68
N LEU A 657 -29.81 -14.26 14.80
CA LEU A 657 -29.39 -14.07 13.41
C LEU A 657 -28.18 -13.13 13.30
N LEU A 658 -28.16 -12.04 14.05
CA LEU A 658 -27.02 -11.13 14.13
C LEU A 658 -25.79 -11.83 14.73
N GLU A 659 -25.95 -12.57 15.82
CA GLU A 659 -24.86 -13.32 16.47
C GLU A 659 -24.22 -14.37 15.55
N ARG A 660 -24.98 -14.94 14.61
CA ARG A 660 -24.43 -15.73 13.48
C ARG A 660 -23.79 -14.85 12.40
N ASP A 661 -24.47 -13.78 12.00
CA ASP A 661 -23.99 -12.87 10.93
C ASP A 661 -22.68 -12.15 11.32
N TYR A 662 -22.27 -12.16 12.60
CA TYR A 662 -20.94 -11.74 13.07
C TYR A 662 -19.77 -12.52 12.43
N GLU A 663 -19.95 -13.79 12.07
CA GLU A 663 -18.91 -14.60 11.41
C GLU A 663 -18.44 -13.96 10.09
N ARG A 664 -19.38 -13.34 9.35
CA ARG A 664 -19.12 -12.60 8.11
C ARG A 664 -18.27 -11.35 8.35
N LEU A 665 -18.51 -10.63 9.43
CA LEU A 665 -17.69 -9.48 9.82
C LEU A 665 -16.27 -9.91 10.20
N SER A 666 -16.14 -11.01 10.94
CA SER A 666 -14.82 -11.55 11.31
C SER A 666 -14.02 -11.95 10.07
N LYS A 667 -14.65 -12.65 9.10
CA LYS A 667 -14.00 -13.02 7.83
C LYS A 667 -13.65 -11.81 6.98
N ALA A 668 -14.55 -10.82 6.87
CA ALA A 668 -14.26 -9.58 6.16
C ALA A 668 -13.08 -8.80 6.79
N ARG A 669 -13.01 -8.74 8.13
CA ARG A 669 -11.86 -8.14 8.85
C ARG A 669 -10.58 -8.93 8.61
N GLN A 670 -10.61 -10.27 8.67
CA GLN A 670 -9.46 -11.12 8.40
C GLN A 670 -8.98 -11.04 6.94
N SER A 671 -9.87 -10.93 5.96
CA SER A 671 -9.54 -10.69 4.54
C SER A 671 -8.90 -9.31 4.31
N LEU A 672 -9.49 -8.26 4.90
CA LEU A 672 -8.91 -6.91 4.85
C LEU A 672 -7.53 -6.89 5.53
N ALA A 673 -7.43 -7.49 6.72
CA ALA A 673 -6.19 -7.57 7.49
C ALA A 673 -5.08 -8.35 6.78
N LEU A 674 -5.43 -9.44 6.09
CA LEU A 674 -4.51 -10.21 5.26
C LEU A 674 -3.94 -9.35 4.12
N PHE A 675 -4.79 -8.52 3.50
CA PHE A 675 -4.38 -7.67 2.39
C PHE A 675 -3.43 -6.52 2.79
N GLN A 676 -3.26 -6.22 4.07
CA GLN A 676 -2.31 -5.19 4.51
C GLN A 676 -0.85 -5.67 4.50
N HIS A 677 -0.58 -6.94 4.16
CA HIS A 677 0.78 -7.49 4.02
C HIS A 677 1.59 -6.75 2.94
N HIS A 678 2.92 -6.75 3.12
CA HIS A 678 3.86 -6.03 2.26
C HIS A 678 4.03 -6.56 0.83
N ASP A 679 3.44 -7.69 0.44
CA ASP A 679 3.28 -8.04 -0.99
C ASP A 679 1.82 -7.99 -1.49
N ALA A 680 0.88 -7.63 -0.63
CA ALA A 680 -0.54 -7.61 -0.94
C ALA A 680 -1.00 -6.22 -1.42
N ILE A 681 -1.26 -5.26 -0.52
CA ILE A 681 -1.67 -3.88 -0.86
C ILE A 681 -0.63 -3.14 -1.72
N THR A 682 0.65 -3.49 -1.58
CA THR A 682 1.77 -3.02 -2.39
C THR A 682 1.66 -3.44 -3.86
N GLY A 683 0.99 -4.56 -4.13
CA GLY A 683 0.82 -5.14 -5.46
C GLY A 683 2.03 -5.94 -5.95
N THR A 684 2.91 -6.37 -5.06
CA THR A 684 4.19 -7.04 -5.39
C THR A 684 4.17 -8.57 -5.27
N SER A 685 3.02 -9.16 -4.94
CA SER A 685 2.74 -10.59 -5.17
C SER A 685 2.52 -10.91 -6.65
N LYS A 686 2.69 -12.19 -7.01
CA LYS A 686 2.34 -12.69 -8.36
C LYS A 686 0.87 -12.50 -8.72
N ALA A 687 0.56 -12.37 -10.01
CA ALA A 687 -0.79 -12.10 -10.50
C ALA A 687 -1.86 -13.10 -10.00
N PHE A 688 -1.53 -14.40 -9.92
CA PHE A 688 -2.47 -15.40 -9.40
C PHE A 688 -2.70 -15.30 -7.88
N VAL A 689 -1.75 -14.73 -7.13
CA VAL A 689 -1.87 -14.44 -5.69
C VAL A 689 -2.67 -13.16 -5.49
N MET A 690 -2.44 -12.14 -6.32
CA MET A 690 -3.27 -10.93 -6.35
C MET A 690 -4.73 -11.23 -6.71
N HIS A 691 -5.00 -12.23 -7.56
CA HIS A 691 -6.36 -12.72 -7.82
C HIS A 691 -6.99 -13.43 -6.60
N ASP A 692 -6.21 -14.16 -5.81
CA ASP A 692 -6.68 -14.80 -4.57
C ASP A 692 -7.00 -13.76 -3.47
N TYR A 693 -6.16 -12.74 -3.31
CA TYR A 693 -6.49 -11.58 -2.49
C TYR A 693 -7.74 -10.84 -2.98
N ALA A 694 -7.85 -10.58 -4.29
CA ALA A 694 -9.01 -9.90 -4.88
C ALA A 694 -10.32 -10.66 -4.64
N LEU A 695 -10.29 -12.00 -4.67
CA LEU A 695 -11.42 -12.85 -4.29
C LEU A 695 -11.80 -12.64 -2.83
N LYS A 696 -10.84 -12.78 -1.90
CA LYS A 696 -11.06 -12.62 -0.45
C LYS A 696 -11.57 -11.22 -0.06
N LEU A 697 -11.08 -10.17 -0.73
CA LEU A 697 -11.59 -8.80 -0.59
C LEU A 697 -13.02 -8.64 -1.11
N PHE A 698 -13.32 -9.20 -2.29
CA PHE A 698 -14.64 -9.12 -2.92
C PHE A 698 -15.71 -9.88 -2.13
N GLU A 699 -15.39 -11.08 -1.63
CA GLU A 699 -16.26 -11.83 -0.72
C GLU A 699 -16.53 -11.05 0.57
N GLY A 700 -15.50 -10.44 1.18
CA GLY A 700 -15.66 -9.55 2.33
C GLY A 700 -16.53 -8.31 2.05
N LEU A 701 -16.48 -7.77 0.83
CA LEU A 701 -17.31 -6.64 0.41
C LEU A 701 -18.79 -7.04 0.25
N GLN A 702 -19.06 -8.23 -0.31
CA GLN A 702 -20.41 -8.81 -0.35
C GLN A 702 -20.95 -9.11 1.05
N ASP A 703 -20.12 -9.68 1.94
CA ASP A 703 -20.49 -10.03 3.32
C ASP A 703 -20.83 -8.79 4.15
N THR A 704 -19.98 -7.75 4.10
CA THR A 704 -20.24 -6.48 4.80
C THR A 704 -21.49 -5.77 4.27
N THR A 705 -21.71 -5.77 2.95
CA THR A 705 -22.92 -5.22 2.32
C THR A 705 -24.19 -5.97 2.77
N TYR A 706 -24.14 -7.30 2.86
CA TYR A 706 -25.24 -8.12 3.36
C TYR A 706 -25.58 -7.81 4.82
N VAL A 707 -24.57 -7.63 5.68
CA VAL A 707 -24.76 -7.28 7.10
C VAL A 707 -25.31 -5.84 7.25
N GLN A 708 -24.82 -4.87 6.47
CA GLN A 708 -25.34 -3.49 6.45
C GLN A 708 -26.85 -3.46 6.18
N GLY A 709 -27.31 -4.13 5.11
CA GLY A 709 -28.73 -4.19 4.74
C GLY A 709 -29.62 -4.72 5.86
N ARG A 710 -29.18 -5.77 6.55
CA ARG A 710 -29.93 -6.41 7.66
C ARG A 710 -29.93 -5.57 8.94
N CYS A 711 -28.83 -4.91 9.23
CA CYS A 711 -28.71 -4.02 10.38
C CYS A 711 -29.51 -2.73 10.18
N ALA A 712 -29.43 -2.10 9.00
CA ALA A 712 -30.27 -0.96 8.64
C ALA A 712 -31.76 -1.30 8.68
N GLN A 713 -32.17 -2.46 8.15
CA GLN A 713 -33.56 -2.94 8.25
C GLN A 713 -34.01 -3.09 9.72
N THR A 714 -33.17 -3.68 10.58
CA THR A 714 -33.46 -3.84 12.02
C THR A 714 -33.57 -2.50 12.75
N LEU A 715 -32.74 -1.52 12.38
CA LEU A 715 -32.76 -0.16 12.94
C LEU A 715 -34.00 0.64 12.48
N LEU A 716 -34.48 0.45 11.25
CA LEU A 716 -35.66 1.14 10.70
C LEU A 716 -37.02 0.56 11.14
N VAL A 717 -37.10 -0.71 11.58
CA VAL A 717 -38.35 -1.28 12.10
C VAL A 717 -38.80 -0.55 13.38
N LYS A 718 -40.03 -0.02 13.37
CA LYS A 718 -40.71 0.60 14.53
C LYS A 718 -41.29 -0.48 15.46
N ASP A 719 -41.50 -0.15 16.75
CA ASP A 719 -42.09 -1.06 17.73
C ASP A 719 -43.50 -1.52 17.28
N PRO A 720 -43.77 -2.84 17.18
CA PRO A 720 -45.09 -3.38 16.83
C PRO A 720 -46.25 -2.82 17.66
N LYS A 721 -46.02 -2.41 18.92
CA LYS A 721 -47.05 -1.84 19.81
C LYS A 721 -47.70 -0.56 19.27
N ASN A 722 -46.96 0.22 18.47
CA ASN A 722 -47.44 1.49 17.91
C ASN A 722 -47.91 1.36 16.45
N MET A 723 -48.01 0.14 15.90
CA MET A 723 -48.47 -0.08 14.53
C MET A 723 -50.01 -0.16 14.48
N HIS A 724 -50.69 0.98 14.47
CA HIS A 724 -52.11 1.04 14.15
C HIS A 724 -52.37 0.42 12.76
N VAL A 725 -53.14 -0.66 12.74
CA VAL A 725 -53.30 -1.53 11.58
C VAL A 725 -54.25 -0.90 10.55
N GLY A 726 -53.67 -0.15 9.61
CA GLY A 726 -54.28 0.04 8.29
C GLY A 726 -54.49 -1.32 7.63
N LYS A 727 -55.72 -1.62 7.18
CA LYS A 727 -56.20 -2.95 6.77
C LYS A 727 -55.58 -3.50 5.45
N PHE A 728 -54.26 -3.64 5.35
CA PHE A 728 -53.62 -4.33 4.21
C PHE A 728 -52.37 -5.17 4.52
N LEU A 729 -51.72 -5.04 5.69
CA LEU A 729 -50.41 -5.70 5.97
C LEU A 729 -50.40 -6.60 7.22
N VAL A 730 -51.42 -7.45 7.40
CA VAL A 730 -51.55 -8.30 8.61
C VAL A 730 -50.89 -9.68 8.48
N ASN A 731 -50.89 -10.30 7.29
CA ASN A 731 -50.75 -11.76 7.18
C ASN A 731 -49.32 -12.31 6.97
N ARG A 732 -48.27 -11.48 7.01
CA ARG A 732 -46.87 -11.96 7.12
C ARG A 732 -46.04 -11.03 8.01
N PRO A 733 -45.58 -11.47 9.20
CA PRO A 733 -44.42 -10.82 9.82
C PRO A 733 -43.21 -10.93 8.87
N PRO A 734 -42.26 -9.98 8.89
CA PRO A 734 -41.12 -10.00 7.98
C PRO A 734 -40.33 -11.30 8.12
N GLN A 735 -40.34 -12.10 7.07
CA GLN A 735 -39.66 -13.39 7.01
C GLN A 735 -38.14 -13.17 7.22
N PRO A 736 -37.47 -13.95 8.09
CA PRO A 736 -36.06 -13.69 8.47
C PRO A 736 -35.05 -13.83 7.32
N HIS A 737 -35.49 -14.40 6.19
CA HIS A 737 -34.74 -14.64 4.96
C HIS A 737 -35.01 -13.61 3.84
N VAL A 738 -35.89 -12.61 4.05
CA VAL A 738 -36.13 -11.54 3.06
C VAL A 738 -35.51 -10.23 3.54
N ASN A 739 -34.39 -9.85 2.92
CA ASN A 739 -33.86 -8.49 3.01
C ASN A 739 -34.68 -7.60 2.06
N PHE A 740 -35.28 -6.52 2.56
CA PHE A 740 -36.01 -5.55 1.73
C PHE A 740 -35.14 -4.36 1.30
N LEU A 741 -33.96 -4.24 1.91
CA LEU A 741 -32.91 -3.30 1.52
C LEU A 741 -31.87 -4.01 0.64
N LEU A 742 -31.63 -3.45 -0.53
CA LEU A 742 -30.66 -3.90 -1.53
C LEU A 742 -29.60 -2.81 -1.74
N PRO A 743 -28.32 -3.15 -1.99
CA PRO A 743 -27.32 -2.14 -2.35
C PRO A 743 -27.71 -1.40 -3.63
N ASP A 744 -27.28 -0.15 -3.76
CA ASP A 744 -27.50 0.64 -4.96
C ASP A 744 -26.50 0.34 -6.08
N THR A 745 -25.40 -0.36 -5.76
CA THR A 745 -24.42 -0.87 -6.71
C THR A 745 -24.36 -2.40 -6.68
N ASP A 746 -24.17 -2.98 -7.85
CA ASP A 746 -23.84 -4.39 -8.04
C ASP A 746 -22.42 -4.50 -8.65
N ARG A 747 -21.74 -5.62 -8.39
CA ARG A 747 -20.42 -5.94 -8.95
C ARG A 747 -20.38 -7.41 -9.34
N GLU A 748 -20.49 -7.64 -10.65
CA GLU A 748 -20.54 -8.96 -11.30
C GLU A 748 -19.33 -9.86 -10.97
N SER A 749 -18.13 -9.29 -10.86
CA SER A 749 -16.91 -9.99 -10.45
C SER A 749 -15.88 -9.03 -9.85
N TYR A 750 -14.89 -9.56 -9.12
CA TYR A 750 -13.80 -8.77 -8.56
C TYR A 750 -13.00 -7.96 -9.60
N GLU A 751 -12.99 -8.39 -10.88
CA GLU A 751 -12.29 -7.71 -11.98
C GLU A 751 -13.03 -6.51 -12.59
N LYS A 752 -14.31 -6.31 -12.24
CA LYS A 752 -15.17 -5.30 -12.88
C LYS A 752 -15.53 -4.18 -11.90
N LEU A 753 -15.46 -2.93 -12.39
CA LEU A 753 -16.00 -1.78 -11.68
C LEU A 753 -17.48 -1.97 -11.31
N ALA A 754 -17.83 -1.61 -10.07
CA ALA A 754 -19.22 -1.65 -9.61
C ALA A 754 -20.13 -0.74 -10.45
N GLN A 755 -21.35 -1.20 -10.70
CA GLN A 755 -22.35 -0.51 -11.52
C GLN A 755 -23.58 -0.16 -10.69
N LYS A 756 -24.06 1.08 -10.80
CA LYS A 756 -25.33 1.51 -10.20
C LYS A 756 -26.50 0.70 -10.78
N VAL A 757 -27.28 0.07 -9.93
CA VAL A 757 -28.49 -0.70 -10.26
C VAL A 757 -29.61 0.27 -10.68
N PRO A 758 -30.28 0.09 -11.84
CA PRO A 758 -31.39 0.95 -12.24
C PRO A 758 -32.65 0.78 -11.37
N LEU A 759 -33.06 1.84 -10.70
CA LEU A 759 -34.27 1.87 -9.88
C LEU A 759 -35.51 2.09 -10.75
N VAL A 760 -36.40 1.09 -10.79
CA VAL A 760 -37.69 1.19 -11.46
C VAL A 760 -38.70 1.88 -10.53
N VAL A 761 -39.25 3.01 -10.98
CA VAL A 761 -40.27 3.80 -10.24
C VAL A 761 -41.62 3.74 -11.00
N PRO A 762 -42.58 2.94 -10.54
CA PRO A 762 -43.95 2.93 -11.05
C PRO A 762 -44.70 4.24 -10.72
N ARG A 763 -45.91 4.43 -11.27
CA ARG A 763 -46.69 5.67 -11.05
C ARG A 763 -47.30 5.79 -9.65
N ASN A 764 -47.48 4.67 -8.94
CA ASN A 764 -48.20 4.60 -7.66
C ASN A 764 -47.33 3.99 -6.53
N GLU A 765 -46.06 3.67 -6.79
CA GLU A 765 -45.15 2.97 -5.87
C GLU A 765 -43.84 3.78 -5.74
N PRO A 766 -43.78 4.74 -4.80
CA PRO A 766 -42.59 5.56 -4.60
C PRO A 766 -41.49 4.76 -3.89
N ARG A 767 -40.30 4.70 -4.50
CA ARG A 767 -39.17 3.89 -4.00
C ARG A 767 -38.40 4.66 -2.93
N ARG A 768 -37.93 3.97 -1.90
CA ARG A 768 -37.17 4.59 -0.79
C ARG A 768 -35.67 4.36 -0.94
N VAL A 769 -34.89 5.35 -0.54
CA VAL A 769 -33.43 5.35 -0.57
C VAL A 769 -32.94 5.68 0.85
N VAL A 770 -32.21 4.75 1.45
CA VAL A 770 -31.68 4.84 2.81
C VAL A 770 -30.19 5.12 2.73
N LEU A 771 -29.73 6.08 3.53
CA LEU A 771 -28.34 6.52 3.65
C LEU A 771 -27.84 6.27 5.07
N PHE A 772 -26.67 5.67 5.21
CA PHE A 772 -25.96 5.63 6.49
C PHE A 772 -24.75 6.57 6.50
N ASN A 773 -24.62 7.35 7.58
CA ASN A 773 -23.41 8.12 7.89
C ASN A 773 -22.61 7.42 9.00
N SER A 774 -21.49 6.78 8.64
CA SER A 774 -20.58 6.10 9.58
C SER A 774 -19.61 7.04 10.32
N LEU A 775 -19.80 8.36 10.21
CA LEU A 775 -18.99 9.38 10.89
C LEU A 775 -19.73 9.98 12.10
N ALA A 776 -18.98 10.29 13.15
CA ALA A 776 -19.47 10.98 14.36
C ALA A 776 -19.64 12.51 14.17
N GLN A 777 -19.87 12.95 12.94
CA GLN A 777 -20.02 14.37 12.56
C GLN A 777 -21.05 14.51 11.45
N GLN A 778 -21.71 15.67 11.39
CA GLN A 778 -22.65 15.99 10.31
C GLN A 778 -21.91 16.08 8.98
N ARG A 779 -22.52 15.56 7.92
CA ARG A 779 -21.94 15.53 6.58
C ARG A 779 -23.00 15.82 5.53
N GLN A 780 -22.67 16.70 4.59
CA GLN A 780 -23.36 16.78 3.30
C GLN A 780 -22.68 15.85 2.30
N ASP A 781 -23.47 15.09 1.54
CA ASP A 781 -22.98 14.16 0.52
C ASP A 781 -23.82 14.22 -0.75
N VAL A 782 -23.23 13.86 -1.89
CA VAL A 782 -23.92 13.94 -3.20
C VAL A 782 -24.37 12.56 -3.64
N VAL A 783 -25.68 12.34 -3.55
CA VAL A 783 -26.31 11.06 -3.82
C VAL A 783 -26.67 10.96 -5.30
N LYS A 784 -26.10 9.96 -5.97
CA LYS A 784 -26.36 9.60 -7.37
C LYS A 784 -27.17 8.28 -7.43
N VAL A 785 -28.37 8.30 -7.99
CA VAL A 785 -29.24 7.11 -8.17
C VAL A 785 -29.58 6.95 -9.65
N ARG A 786 -29.43 5.75 -10.22
CA ARG A 786 -29.93 5.49 -11.58
C ARG A 786 -31.42 5.19 -11.54
N VAL A 787 -32.19 5.78 -12.45
CA VAL A 787 -33.64 5.55 -12.60
C VAL A 787 -34.01 5.26 -14.06
N THR A 788 -35.12 4.55 -14.27
CA THR A 788 -35.60 4.21 -15.62
C THR A 788 -36.50 5.27 -16.28
N THR A 789 -36.72 6.44 -15.64
CA THR A 789 -37.57 7.50 -16.20
C THR A 789 -37.16 8.91 -15.72
N PRO A 790 -37.14 9.94 -16.59
CA PRO A 790 -36.77 11.31 -16.22
C PRO A 790 -37.99 12.10 -15.69
N HIS A 791 -38.94 11.40 -15.07
CA HIS A 791 -40.22 11.92 -14.56
C HIS A 791 -40.36 11.59 -13.07
N VAL A 792 -39.34 11.94 -12.30
CA VAL A 792 -39.25 11.66 -10.87
C VAL A 792 -39.02 12.95 -10.09
N ARG A 793 -39.43 12.95 -8.82
CA ARG A 793 -39.08 13.94 -7.79
C ARG A 793 -38.42 13.26 -6.60
N VAL A 794 -37.57 13.98 -5.88
CA VAL A 794 -36.95 13.51 -4.63
C VAL A 794 -37.59 14.22 -3.45
N LEU A 795 -38.00 13.46 -2.44
CA LEU A 795 -38.53 13.93 -1.18
C LEU A 795 -37.59 13.58 -0.02
N ASP A 796 -37.61 14.37 1.05
CA ASP A 796 -36.96 14.06 2.33
C ASP A 796 -37.78 13.04 3.17
N SER A 797 -37.38 12.86 4.44
CA SER A 797 -38.06 11.97 5.39
C SER A 797 -39.44 12.44 5.84
N ASP A 798 -39.72 13.74 5.71
CA ASP A 798 -40.93 14.41 6.19
C ASP A 798 -41.94 14.62 5.05
N GLY A 799 -41.49 14.44 3.80
CA GLY A 799 -42.30 14.48 2.57
C GLY A 799 -42.11 15.74 1.74
N ASN A 800 -41.19 16.65 2.11
CA ASN A 800 -40.94 17.88 1.37
C ASN A 800 -40.12 17.58 0.11
N VAL A 801 -40.39 18.30 -0.98
CA VAL A 801 -39.57 18.22 -2.21
C VAL A 801 -38.23 18.91 -1.97
N ILE A 802 -37.13 18.17 -2.10
CA ILE A 802 -35.77 18.74 -2.00
C ILE A 802 -35.23 19.13 -3.39
N PRO A 803 -34.19 19.98 -3.50
CA PRO A 803 -33.53 20.24 -4.77
C PRO A 803 -32.84 18.99 -5.35
N TYR A 804 -33.10 18.70 -6.63
CA TYR A 804 -32.47 17.61 -7.39
C TYR A 804 -32.22 18.00 -8.86
N GLN A 805 -31.35 17.23 -9.50
CA GLN A 805 -30.95 17.35 -10.90
C GLN A 805 -31.00 15.97 -11.57
N ILE A 806 -31.49 15.90 -12.79
CA ILE A 806 -31.51 14.69 -13.63
C ILE A 806 -30.47 14.87 -14.73
N ASN A 807 -29.52 13.94 -14.82
CA ASN A 807 -28.47 13.87 -15.83
C ASN A 807 -28.74 12.72 -16.82
N PRO A 808 -28.28 12.82 -18.09
CA PRO A 808 -28.19 11.67 -18.98
C PRO A 808 -27.17 10.64 -18.47
N VAL A 809 -27.44 9.35 -18.70
CA VAL A 809 -26.40 8.30 -18.63
C VAL A 809 -25.78 8.14 -20.02
N TRP A 810 -24.45 8.07 -20.09
CA TRP A 810 -23.71 8.02 -21.34
C TRP A 810 -23.24 6.60 -21.69
N ASN A 811 -23.51 6.18 -22.91
CA ASN A 811 -23.04 4.93 -23.50
C ASN A 811 -21.96 5.23 -24.55
N LEU A 812 -20.80 4.59 -24.45
CA LEU A 812 -19.79 4.58 -25.51
C LEU A 812 -20.17 3.52 -26.54
N THR A 813 -20.47 3.93 -27.77
CA THR A 813 -20.82 3.02 -28.88
C THR A 813 -19.74 3.05 -29.94
N HIS A 814 -19.27 1.89 -30.38
CA HIS A 814 -18.24 1.77 -31.41
C HIS A 814 -18.87 1.35 -32.73
N PHE A 815 -18.94 2.26 -33.71
CA PHE A 815 -19.58 1.98 -34.99
C PHE A 815 -18.54 1.54 -36.02
N THR A 816 -18.60 0.28 -36.45
CA THR A 816 -17.85 -0.21 -37.63
C THR A 816 -18.78 -0.31 -38.83
N LYS A 817 -18.42 0.36 -39.93
CA LYS A 817 -19.23 0.28 -41.16
C LYS A 817 -19.01 -1.06 -41.85
N ASN A 818 -19.89 -2.03 -41.58
CA ASN A 818 -19.99 -3.27 -42.35
C ASN A 818 -20.29 -2.95 -43.83
N THR A 819 -19.30 -3.09 -44.71
CA THR A 819 -19.39 -2.75 -46.14
C THR A 819 -20.16 -3.81 -46.94
N LYS A 820 -21.48 -3.83 -46.73
CA LYS A 820 -22.45 -4.58 -47.56
C LYS A 820 -23.36 -3.67 -48.41
N ALA A 821 -22.82 -2.52 -48.82
CA ALA A 821 -23.46 -1.58 -49.74
C ALA A 821 -22.40 -0.81 -50.54
N ALA A 822 -21.66 -1.50 -51.41
CA ALA A 822 -20.56 -0.93 -52.19
C ALA A 822 -20.49 -1.45 -53.66
N ASN A 823 -21.64 -1.87 -54.22
CA ASN A 823 -21.82 -1.89 -55.67
C ASN A 823 -22.42 -0.54 -56.10
N ASN A 824 -21.54 0.44 -56.32
CA ASN A 824 -21.62 1.47 -57.37
C ASN A 824 -20.44 2.42 -57.23
N ASN A 825 -19.90 2.89 -58.35
CA ASN A 825 -18.71 3.73 -58.38
C ASN A 825 -19.05 5.18 -58.07
N GLU A 826 -18.47 5.75 -57.01
CA GLU A 826 -18.02 7.15 -56.98
C GLU A 826 -16.99 7.37 -55.86
N GLY A 827 -16.03 8.25 -56.08
CA GLY A 827 -14.86 8.40 -55.20
C GLY A 827 -15.14 9.22 -53.95
N GLY A 828 -15.29 8.56 -52.80
CA GLY A 828 -15.46 9.21 -51.50
C GLY A 828 -14.74 8.49 -50.35
N ASP A 829 -13.94 9.22 -49.58
CA ASP A 829 -13.26 8.72 -48.37
C ASP A 829 -14.27 8.45 -47.25
N THR A 830 -14.63 7.18 -47.03
CA THR A 830 -15.72 6.80 -46.11
C THR A 830 -15.43 5.62 -45.17
N ASN A 831 -14.16 5.32 -44.87
CA ASN A 831 -13.82 4.59 -43.63
C ASN A 831 -13.97 5.51 -42.41
N LYS A 832 -15.22 5.84 -42.07
CA LYS A 832 -15.60 6.52 -40.83
C LYS A 832 -15.87 5.50 -39.72
N ASP A 833 -14.83 4.74 -39.36
CA ASP A 833 -14.83 4.07 -38.07
C ASP A 833 -14.67 5.13 -36.98
N GLY A 834 -15.53 5.07 -35.95
CA GLY A 834 -15.58 6.10 -34.92
C GLY A 834 -16.33 5.62 -33.68
N THR A 835 -15.81 6.02 -32.52
CA THR A 835 -16.52 5.85 -31.24
C THR A 835 -17.42 7.06 -31.03
N TYR A 836 -18.71 6.85 -30.79
CA TYR A 836 -19.69 7.91 -30.54
C TYR A 836 -20.28 7.77 -29.15
N LEU A 837 -20.24 8.85 -28.36
CA LEU A 837 -20.96 8.94 -27.10
C LEU A 837 -22.45 9.17 -27.37
N GLN A 838 -23.29 8.24 -26.94
CA GLN A 838 -24.75 8.33 -27.03
C GLN A 838 -25.37 8.50 -25.64
N MET A 839 -26.48 9.21 -25.54
CA MET A 839 -27.33 9.15 -24.33
C MET A 839 -28.11 7.82 -24.31
N ALA A 840 -28.13 7.16 -23.17
CA ALA A 840 -28.93 5.96 -22.96
C ALA A 840 -30.43 6.29 -23.06
N LYS A 841 -31.20 5.46 -23.77
CA LYS A 841 -32.63 5.74 -24.06
C LYS A 841 -33.52 5.67 -22.81
N GLU A 842 -33.19 4.79 -21.87
CA GLU A 842 -34.04 4.43 -20.72
C GLU A 842 -33.31 4.54 -19.36
N LEU A 843 -32.13 5.18 -19.30
CA LEU A 843 -31.34 5.30 -18.08
C LEU A 843 -30.93 6.75 -17.81
N PHE A 844 -31.22 7.22 -16.60
CA PHE A 844 -31.00 8.59 -16.15
C PHE A 844 -30.37 8.56 -14.76
N GLU A 845 -29.49 9.52 -14.44
CA GLU A 845 -28.94 9.68 -13.10
C GLU A 845 -29.67 10.82 -12.37
N VAL A 846 -30.34 10.51 -11.27
CA VAL A 846 -30.84 11.51 -10.32
C VAL A 846 -29.72 11.85 -9.35
N MET A 847 -29.39 13.13 -9.26
CA MET A 847 -28.40 13.71 -8.36
C MET A 847 -29.12 14.65 -7.37
N PHE A 848 -28.90 14.44 -6.09
CA PHE A 848 -29.35 15.35 -5.03
C PHE A 848 -28.30 15.45 -3.92
N VAL A 849 -28.39 16.49 -3.09
CA VAL A 849 -27.54 16.62 -1.89
C VAL A 849 -28.31 16.11 -0.69
N ALA A 850 -27.75 15.13 0.01
CA ALA A 850 -28.25 14.68 1.29
C ALA A 850 -27.48 15.37 2.41
N ASP A 851 -28.18 15.83 3.44
CA ASP A 851 -27.58 16.23 4.70
C ASP A 851 -27.76 15.08 5.71
N LEU A 852 -26.66 14.62 6.29
CA LEU A 852 -26.60 13.39 7.08
C LEU A 852 -26.09 13.72 8.49
N PRO A 853 -26.95 13.67 9.52
CA PRO A 853 -26.54 13.80 10.92
C PRO A 853 -25.50 12.74 11.34
N PRO A 854 -24.74 12.97 12.44
CA PRO A 854 -23.79 12.00 13.00
C PRO A 854 -24.41 10.62 13.23
N LEU A 855 -23.71 9.55 12.84
CA LEU A 855 -24.07 8.14 13.13
C LEU A 855 -25.53 7.76 12.84
N SER A 856 -26.12 8.35 11.78
CA SER A 856 -27.55 8.30 11.51
C SER A 856 -27.91 7.51 10.24
N LEU A 857 -29.15 7.00 10.23
CA LEU A 857 -29.83 6.48 9.04
C LEU A 857 -30.88 7.50 8.58
N VAL A 858 -30.70 8.07 7.39
CA VAL A 858 -31.64 9.01 6.78
C VAL A 858 -32.36 8.32 5.63
N THR A 859 -33.65 8.62 5.42
CA THR A 859 -34.44 8.06 4.31
C THR A 859 -34.97 9.19 3.43
N TYR A 860 -34.73 9.06 2.12
CA TYR A 860 -35.29 9.89 1.06
C TYR A 860 -36.23 9.03 0.21
N VAL A 861 -37.13 9.68 -0.54
CA VAL A 861 -38.14 9.00 -1.38
C VAL A 861 -38.03 9.51 -2.81
N ILE A 862 -37.94 8.58 -3.77
CA ILE A 862 -37.99 8.87 -5.21
C ILE A 862 -39.38 8.48 -5.70
N ASP A 863 -40.16 9.50 -6.06
CA ASP A 863 -41.57 9.40 -6.45
C ASP A 863 -41.76 9.82 -7.91
N ARG A 864 -42.79 9.30 -8.59
CA ARG A 864 -43.02 9.51 -10.03
C ARG A 864 -44.09 10.57 -10.27
N VAL A 865 -43.69 11.67 -10.90
CA VAL A 865 -44.61 12.75 -11.29
C VAL A 865 -45.22 12.50 -12.66
N ALA A 866 -46.48 12.92 -12.83
CA ALA A 866 -47.19 12.85 -14.11
C ALA A 866 -46.73 13.95 -15.09
N GLU A 867 -46.28 15.10 -14.56
CA GLU A 867 -45.91 16.27 -15.35
C GLU A 867 -44.49 16.19 -15.93
N LYS A 868 -44.23 17.04 -16.93
CA LYS A 868 -42.90 17.22 -17.49
C LYS A 868 -42.13 18.26 -16.66
N ASN A 869 -41.61 17.87 -15.50
CA ASN A 869 -40.65 18.73 -14.80
C ASN A 869 -39.37 18.84 -15.66
N LEU A 870 -39.21 19.99 -16.33
CA LEU A 870 -38.08 20.31 -17.19
C LEU A 870 -36.97 21.04 -16.43
N GLU A 871 -37.30 21.80 -15.38
CA GLU A 871 -36.34 22.63 -14.63
C GLU A 871 -35.31 21.80 -13.86
N SER A 872 -35.71 20.62 -13.38
CA SER A 872 -34.80 19.67 -12.74
C SER A 872 -33.92 18.87 -13.72
N ARG A 873 -33.93 19.16 -15.03
CA ARG A 873 -33.11 18.44 -16.03
C ARG A 873 -31.85 19.22 -16.37
N ALA A 874 -30.73 18.53 -16.46
CA ALA A 874 -29.48 19.14 -16.90
C ALA A 874 -29.51 19.53 -18.38
N VAL A 875 -28.92 20.68 -18.69
CA VAL A 875 -28.61 21.13 -20.04
C VAL A 875 -27.29 20.51 -20.47
N VAL A 876 -27.26 19.96 -21.69
CA VAL A 876 -26.09 19.28 -22.26
C VAL A 876 -25.47 20.17 -23.33
N TYR A 877 -24.17 20.46 -23.23
CA TYR A 877 -23.41 21.14 -24.28
C TYR A 877 -22.42 20.16 -24.91
N CYS A 878 -22.54 19.94 -26.21
CA CYS A 878 -21.71 19.02 -26.97
C CYS A 878 -21.81 19.32 -28.48
N ALA A 879 -20.74 19.10 -29.24
CA ALA A 879 -20.74 19.31 -30.70
C ALA A 879 -21.63 18.30 -31.46
N SER A 880 -21.73 17.05 -30.98
CA SER A 880 -22.26 15.92 -31.77
C SER A 880 -23.29 15.02 -31.05
N CYS A 881 -23.59 15.27 -29.77
CA CYS A 881 -24.33 14.33 -28.92
C CYS A 881 -25.86 14.30 -29.11
N GLY A 882 -26.41 15.15 -29.99
CA GLY A 882 -27.86 15.38 -30.11
C GLY A 882 -28.63 14.38 -30.99
N LYS A 883 -27.96 13.45 -31.66
CA LYS A 883 -28.58 12.44 -32.54
C LYS A 883 -28.05 11.06 -32.18
N ASN A 884 -28.94 10.12 -31.90
CA ASN A 884 -28.57 8.72 -31.76
C ASN A 884 -28.26 8.15 -33.17
N VAL A 885 -27.15 7.40 -33.30
CA VAL A 885 -26.65 6.91 -34.60
C VAL A 885 -27.50 5.75 -35.11
N ASP A 886 -27.98 4.91 -34.20
CA ASP A 886 -28.76 3.70 -34.48
C ASP A 886 -30.27 3.97 -34.56
N ASP A 887 -30.71 5.13 -34.07
CA ASP A 887 -32.11 5.58 -34.09
C ASP A 887 -32.21 7.11 -34.27
N PRO A 888 -32.25 7.60 -35.53
CA PRO A 888 -32.41 9.03 -35.82
C PRO A 888 -33.74 9.65 -35.36
N SER A 889 -34.70 8.85 -34.87
CA SER A 889 -35.99 9.33 -34.33
C SER A 889 -35.95 9.57 -32.82
N PHE A 890 -34.93 9.07 -32.11
CA PHE A 890 -34.77 9.28 -30.68
C PHE A 890 -34.41 10.74 -30.36
N VAL A 891 -35.41 11.49 -29.88
CA VAL A 891 -35.21 12.81 -29.28
C VAL A 891 -34.86 12.64 -27.80
N PRO A 892 -33.64 13.01 -27.34
CA PRO A 892 -33.28 12.89 -25.94
C PRO A 892 -34.15 13.81 -25.05
N PRO A 893 -34.48 13.42 -23.81
CA PRO A 893 -35.34 14.20 -22.91
C PRO A 893 -34.67 15.45 -22.30
N PHE A 894 -33.54 15.88 -22.84
CA PHE A 894 -32.66 16.94 -22.34
C PHE A 894 -32.48 18.05 -23.40
N GLU A 895 -32.27 19.28 -22.95
CA GLU A 895 -31.90 20.37 -23.85
C GLU A 895 -30.43 20.20 -24.28
N VAL A 896 -30.19 20.01 -25.58
CA VAL A 896 -28.84 19.87 -26.16
C VAL A 896 -28.46 21.15 -26.90
N LYS A 897 -27.35 21.77 -26.48
CA LYS A 897 -26.79 23.00 -27.06
C LYS A 897 -25.44 22.70 -27.73
N GLY A 898 -25.16 23.42 -28.82
CA GLY A 898 -23.83 23.40 -29.43
C GLY A 898 -22.80 24.05 -28.51
N MET A 899 -21.56 23.56 -28.55
CA MET A 899 -20.45 24.21 -27.86
C MET A 899 -20.04 25.51 -28.58
N GLN A 900 -19.73 26.55 -27.82
CA GLN A 900 -19.17 27.80 -28.35
C GLN A 900 -17.66 27.63 -28.60
N ALA A 901 -17.12 28.43 -29.52
CA ALA A 901 -15.69 28.43 -29.82
C ALA A 901 -14.91 29.30 -28.83
N GLY A 902 -13.95 28.72 -28.12
CA GLY A 902 -13.12 29.40 -27.11
C GLY A 902 -12.81 28.49 -25.92
N ASP A 903 -12.16 29.05 -24.90
CA ASP A 903 -12.01 28.37 -23.61
C ASP A 903 -13.36 28.23 -22.90
N ILE A 904 -13.50 27.15 -22.12
CA ILE A 904 -14.75 26.79 -21.45
C ILE A 904 -14.69 27.29 -20.00
N GLN A 905 -15.76 27.96 -19.53
CA GLN A 905 -15.87 28.39 -18.14
C GLN A 905 -17.01 27.65 -17.41
N LEU A 906 -16.72 27.03 -16.28
CA LEU A 906 -17.72 26.62 -15.29
C LEU A 906 -17.65 27.56 -14.09
N GLU A 907 -18.76 27.93 -13.46
CA GLU A 907 -18.73 28.65 -12.19
C GLU A 907 -19.86 28.23 -11.24
N ASN A 908 -19.57 28.24 -9.94
CA ASN A 908 -20.55 28.09 -8.87
C ASN A 908 -20.54 29.37 -8.00
N HIS A 909 -21.20 29.39 -6.85
CA HIS A 909 -21.22 30.59 -5.99
C HIS A 909 -19.88 30.92 -5.29
N ARG A 910 -18.86 30.05 -5.34
CA ARG A 910 -17.54 30.23 -4.70
C ARG A 910 -16.39 30.50 -5.67
N MET A 911 -16.40 29.89 -6.85
CA MET A 911 -15.28 29.91 -7.78
C MET A 911 -15.72 29.91 -9.25
N LYS A 912 -14.78 30.29 -10.11
CA LYS A 912 -14.81 30.05 -11.56
C LYS A 912 -13.66 29.14 -11.95
N LEU A 913 -13.92 28.16 -12.80
CA LEU A 913 -12.95 27.28 -13.42
C LEU A 913 -12.84 27.65 -14.91
N LEU A 914 -11.62 27.84 -15.38
CA LEU A 914 -11.31 28.03 -16.80
C LEU A 914 -10.63 26.77 -17.33
N PHE A 915 -11.17 26.20 -18.41
CA PHE A 915 -10.68 25.00 -19.09
C PHE A 915 -10.26 25.33 -20.52
N ASP A 916 -9.33 24.56 -21.07
CA ASP A 916 -8.88 24.72 -22.44
C ASP A 916 -9.95 24.31 -23.45
N GLY A 917 -10.23 25.19 -24.40
CA GLY A 917 -11.19 24.92 -25.47
C GLY A 917 -10.82 23.77 -26.41
N ARG A 918 -9.57 23.29 -26.39
CA ARG A 918 -9.05 22.26 -27.31
C ARG A 918 -8.76 20.93 -26.64
N SER A 919 -8.28 20.92 -25.39
CA SER A 919 -8.05 19.67 -24.63
C SER A 919 -9.11 19.39 -23.56
N GLY A 920 -9.91 20.38 -23.16
CA GLY A 920 -10.88 20.26 -22.07
C GLY A 920 -10.26 20.22 -20.66
N PHE A 921 -8.93 20.28 -20.52
CA PHE A 921 -8.26 20.27 -19.22
C PHE A 921 -8.31 21.64 -18.52
N LEU A 922 -8.28 21.63 -17.19
CA LEU A 922 -8.29 22.84 -16.37
C LEU A 922 -7.02 23.69 -16.65
N LYS A 923 -7.18 25.02 -16.67
CA LYS A 923 -6.11 26.02 -16.83
C LYS A 923 -5.94 26.89 -15.59
N ALA A 924 -7.05 27.33 -14.99
CA ALA A 924 -7.04 28.28 -13.88
C ALA A 924 -8.28 28.19 -12.99
N VAL A 925 -8.11 28.57 -11.73
CA VAL A 925 -9.17 28.68 -10.72
C VAL A 925 -9.20 30.11 -10.20
N THR A 926 -10.37 30.75 -10.25
CA THR A 926 -10.60 32.09 -9.68
C THR A 926 -11.55 31.98 -8.50
N ARG A 927 -11.07 32.29 -7.28
CA ARG A 927 -11.94 32.33 -6.09
C ARG A 927 -12.73 33.64 -6.08
N LYS A 928 -14.06 33.56 -6.19
CA LYS A 928 -14.95 34.75 -6.24
C LYS A 928 -14.80 35.63 -5.01
N ALA A 929 -14.65 35.01 -3.82
CA ALA A 929 -14.51 35.70 -2.54
C ALA A 929 -13.26 36.60 -2.41
N THR A 930 -12.24 36.43 -3.26
CA THR A 930 -11.01 37.25 -3.24
C THR A 930 -10.69 37.91 -4.59
N GLY A 931 -11.47 37.63 -5.64
CA GLY A 931 -11.16 38.00 -7.03
C GLY A 931 -9.88 37.36 -7.60
N ARG A 932 -9.12 36.59 -6.82
CA ARG A 932 -7.79 36.10 -7.20
C ARG A 932 -7.89 34.85 -8.06
N THR A 933 -7.42 34.96 -9.30
CA THR A 933 -7.07 33.83 -10.16
C THR A 933 -5.76 33.20 -9.71
N THR A 934 -5.65 31.88 -9.84
CA THR A 934 -4.45 31.06 -9.64
C THR A 934 -4.39 30.10 -10.82
N GLN A 935 -3.23 29.92 -11.42
CA GLN A 935 -3.02 28.94 -12.48
C GLN A 935 -3.12 27.54 -11.88
N CYS A 936 -3.82 26.64 -12.57
CA CYS A 936 -4.08 25.26 -12.16
C CYS A 936 -4.21 24.42 -13.45
N GLY A 937 -3.11 24.33 -14.20
CA GLY A 937 -3.02 23.52 -15.40
C GLY A 937 -3.07 22.03 -15.06
N LEU A 938 -4.06 21.30 -15.55
CA LEU A 938 -4.06 19.83 -15.49
C LEU A 938 -3.32 19.26 -16.71
N GLN A 939 -2.44 18.30 -16.45
CA GLN A 939 -1.64 17.59 -17.45
C GLN A 939 -1.66 16.08 -17.18
N PHE A 940 -1.61 15.30 -18.26
CA PHE A 940 -1.48 13.84 -18.22
C PHE A 940 -0.33 13.43 -19.16
N ALA A 941 0.64 12.68 -18.63
CA ALA A 941 1.80 12.17 -19.35
C ALA A 941 2.29 10.88 -18.69
N ALA A 942 3.31 10.24 -19.24
CA ALA A 942 3.95 9.09 -18.60
C ALA A 942 5.48 9.18 -18.59
N TYR A 943 6.08 8.58 -17.57
CA TYR A 943 7.48 8.18 -17.62
C TYR A 943 7.62 6.89 -18.46
N PRO A 944 8.56 6.82 -19.42
CA PRO A 944 8.96 5.56 -20.05
C PRO A 944 9.75 4.72 -19.04
N SER A 945 9.37 3.47 -18.81
CA SER A 945 10.05 2.61 -17.83
C SER A 945 11.40 2.06 -18.33
N ALA A 946 12.40 2.02 -17.46
CA ALA A 946 13.66 1.34 -17.71
C ALA A 946 13.47 -0.19 -17.66
N GLN A 947 13.63 -0.85 -18.81
CA GLN A 947 13.49 -2.31 -18.92
C GLN A 947 14.43 -3.04 -17.95
N PHE A 948 13.93 -4.10 -17.31
CA PHE A 948 14.62 -4.90 -16.26
C PHE A 948 15.01 -4.14 -14.97
N HIS A 949 14.67 -2.86 -14.85
CA HIS A 949 15.02 -2.02 -13.69
C HIS A 949 13.82 -1.32 -13.04
N SER A 950 12.73 -1.09 -13.79
CA SER A 950 11.41 -0.76 -13.23
C SER A 950 10.53 -2.02 -13.30
N GLY A 951 9.82 -2.31 -12.21
CA GLY A 951 9.03 -3.53 -12.03
C GLY A 951 7.94 -3.32 -11.00
N ALA A 952 7.54 -4.35 -10.25
CA ALA A 952 6.49 -4.20 -9.25
C ALA A 952 6.90 -3.33 -8.05
N TYR A 953 8.17 -3.42 -7.63
CA TYR A 953 8.74 -2.69 -6.50
C TYR A 953 9.34 -1.36 -6.96
N LEU A 954 10.19 -1.42 -7.98
CA LEU A 954 11.02 -0.31 -8.43
C LEU A 954 10.28 0.61 -9.40
N PHE A 955 10.51 1.91 -9.24
CA PHE A 955 10.27 2.92 -10.26
C PHE A 955 11.61 3.42 -10.77
N MET A 956 11.84 3.31 -12.07
CA MET A 956 13.00 3.89 -12.74
C MET A 956 12.61 4.33 -14.16
N PRO A 957 12.55 5.63 -14.46
CA PRO A 957 12.44 6.12 -15.84
C PRO A 957 13.66 5.68 -16.68
N ASP A 958 13.48 5.43 -17.98
CA ASP A 958 14.58 5.08 -18.89
C ASP A 958 15.55 6.26 -19.06
N PRO A 959 16.80 6.18 -18.56
CA PRO A 959 17.78 7.26 -18.69
C PRO A 959 18.32 7.41 -20.13
N ASN A 960 17.97 6.49 -21.03
CA ASN A 960 18.32 6.52 -22.45
C ASN A 960 17.20 7.14 -23.32
N SER A 961 16.03 7.41 -22.74
CA SER A 961 14.93 8.06 -23.47
C SER A 961 15.34 9.47 -23.88
N ARG A 962 14.93 9.88 -25.09
CA ARG A 962 15.16 11.24 -25.60
C ARG A 962 14.31 12.29 -24.87
N GLU A 963 13.18 11.85 -24.33
CA GLU A 963 12.21 12.67 -23.61
C GLU A 963 11.94 11.98 -22.27
N THR A 964 12.10 12.71 -21.16
CA THR A 964 11.87 12.16 -19.81
C THR A 964 10.40 11.83 -19.55
N GLU A 965 9.50 12.48 -20.29
CA GLU A 965 8.05 12.35 -20.18
C GLU A 965 7.45 12.26 -21.58
N ARG A 966 6.49 11.34 -21.78
CA ARG A 966 5.82 11.08 -23.06
C ARG A 966 4.37 11.56 -23.03
N GLU A 967 3.93 12.28 -24.07
CA GLU A 967 2.54 12.72 -24.23
C GLU A 967 1.64 11.58 -24.77
N ILE A 968 1.08 10.76 -23.86
CA ILE A 968 0.27 9.58 -24.23
C ILE A 968 -0.99 9.94 -25.05
N LEU A 969 -1.47 11.19 -24.96
CA LEU A 969 -2.75 11.62 -25.54
C LEU A 969 -2.66 12.19 -26.97
N SER A 970 -1.45 12.38 -27.51
CA SER A 970 -1.25 13.04 -28.82
C SER A 970 -0.60 12.19 -29.91
N ASP A 971 0.04 11.07 -29.53
CA ASP A 971 0.92 10.22 -30.37
C ASP A 971 0.26 9.57 -31.61
N GLU A 972 -1.04 9.74 -31.81
CA GLU A 972 -1.81 9.15 -32.89
C GLU A 972 -2.43 10.25 -33.78
N PRO A 973 -2.14 10.32 -35.09
CA PRO A 973 -2.84 11.24 -36.01
C PRO A 973 -4.38 11.03 -36.02
N SER A 974 -4.85 9.87 -35.60
CA SER A 974 -6.26 9.57 -35.39
C SER A 974 -6.85 10.15 -34.08
N SER A 975 -6.05 10.41 -33.04
CA SER A 975 -6.54 10.80 -31.70
C SER A 975 -7.32 12.12 -31.72
N LYS A 976 -6.88 13.07 -32.55
CA LYS A 976 -7.58 14.37 -32.78
C LYS A 976 -8.98 14.24 -33.40
N ARG A 977 -9.37 13.05 -33.88
CA ARG A 977 -10.74 12.73 -34.33
C ARG A 977 -11.59 12.05 -33.24
N ASN A 978 -10.98 11.55 -32.17
CA ASN A 978 -11.63 10.77 -31.11
C ASN A 978 -11.86 11.54 -29.81
N LEU A 979 -11.26 12.73 -29.65
CA LEU A 979 -11.51 13.60 -28.50
C LEU A 979 -12.97 14.07 -28.45
N GLN A 980 -13.66 13.80 -27.34
CA GLN A 980 -15.03 14.24 -27.11
C GLN A 980 -15.13 15.00 -25.78
N ILE A 981 -15.55 16.27 -25.86
CA ILE A 981 -15.84 17.12 -24.70
C ILE A 981 -17.35 17.25 -24.56
N VAL A 982 -17.87 17.03 -23.35
CA VAL A 982 -19.29 17.10 -23.03
C VAL A 982 -19.47 17.83 -21.71
N ILE A 983 -20.32 18.86 -21.69
CA ILE A 983 -20.67 19.59 -20.46
C ILE A 983 -22.09 19.23 -20.06
N THR A 984 -22.29 18.78 -18.83
CA THR A 984 -23.61 18.53 -18.24
C THR A 984 -23.83 19.52 -17.11
N SER A 985 -24.82 20.41 -17.21
CA SER A 985 -25.02 21.52 -16.27
C SER A 985 -26.46 21.62 -15.80
N GLY A 986 -26.68 21.59 -14.48
CA GLY A 986 -28.00 21.76 -13.86
C GLY A 986 -27.94 22.47 -12.52
N SER A 987 -29.00 22.33 -11.72
CA SER A 987 -29.22 23.04 -10.45
C SER A 987 -28.30 22.62 -9.29
N ILE A 988 -27.78 21.39 -9.31
CA ILE A 988 -26.97 20.81 -8.22
C ILE A 988 -25.48 20.84 -8.57
N ALA A 989 -25.12 20.57 -9.83
CA ALA A 989 -23.75 20.49 -10.30
C ALA A 989 -23.60 20.86 -11.79
N SER A 990 -22.41 21.36 -12.13
CA SER A 990 -21.92 21.42 -13.50
C SER A 990 -20.67 20.55 -13.62
N GLU A 991 -20.62 19.73 -14.67
CA GLU A 991 -19.56 18.79 -14.98
C GLU A 991 -19.07 19.00 -16.41
N LEU A 992 -17.76 19.01 -16.61
CA LEU A 992 -17.10 18.88 -17.90
C LEU A 992 -16.42 17.51 -17.94
N ALA A 993 -16.84 16.67 -18.88
CA ALA A 993 -16.23 15.37 -19.17
C ALA A 993 -15.47 15.42 -20.49
N VAL A 994 -14.29 14.80 -20.51
CA VAL A 994 -13.37 14.70 -21.64
C VAL A 994 -13.03 13.24 -21.86
N ILE A 995 -13.24 12.74 -23.07
CA ILE A 995 -12.98 11.35 -23.44
C ILE A 995 -11.87 11.30 -24.48
N TYR A 996 -10.72 10.77 -24.05
CA TYR A 996 -9.59 10.35 -24.87
C TYR A 996 -9.63 8.82 -25.02
N HIS A 997 -10.58 8.34 -25.82
CA HIS A 997 -10.78 6.90 -26.02
C HIS A 997 -9.57 6.25 -26.71
N PRO A 998 -9.07 5.09 -26.25
CA PRO A 998 -9.62 4.26 -25.17
C PRO A 998 -9.08 4.58 -23.76
N ILE A 999 -7.92 5.23 -23.65
CA ILE A 999 -7.08 5.19 -22.45
C ILE A 999 -7.60 6.00 -21.24
N LEU A 1000 -8.28 7.13 -21.49
CA LEU A 1000 -8.67 8.07 -20.43
C LEU A 1000 -10.07 8.65 -20.69
N ALA A 1001 -10.95 8.56 -19.69
CA ALA A 1001 -12.10 9.45 -19.56
C ALA A 1001 -11.96 10.24 -18.25
N HIS A 1002 -11.74 11.55 -18.38
CA HIS A 1002 -11.51 12.50 -17.31
C HIS A 1002 -12.75 13.38 -17.14
N SER A 1003 -13.27 13.57 -15.93
CA SER A 1003 -14.27 14.60 -15.67
C SER A 1003 -13.96 15.47 -14.46
N VAL A 1004 -14.38 16.73 -14.55
CA VAL A 1004 -14.20 17.74 -13.51
C VAL A 1004 -15.57 18.34 -13.20
N ARG A 1005 -15.96 18.27 -11.93
CA ARG A 1005 -17.29 18.65 -11.44
C ARG A 1005 -17.19 19.70 -10.34
N ILE A 1006 -18.07 20.69 -10.40
CA ILE A 1006 -18.31 21.66 -9.32
C ILE A 1006 -19.76 21.60 -8.87
N TYR A 1007 -19.97 21.78 -7.57
CA TYR A 1007 -21.28 21.74 -6.95
C TYR A 1007 -21.80 23.16 -6.66
N HIS A 1008 -23.07 23.39 -6.95
CA HIS A 1008 -23.74 24.69 -6.76
C HIS A 1008 -24.35 24.84 -5.37
N ALA A 1009 -24.71 23.71 -4.75
CA ALA A 1009 -25.29 23.63 -3.42
C ALA A 1009 -24.42 24.32 -2.34
N ALA A 1010 -25.07 25.01 -1.41
CA ALA A 1010 -24.41 25.70 -0.31
C ALA A 1010 -23.79 24.72 0.70
N GLY A 1011 -22.55 24.98 1.10
CA GLY A 1011 -21.81 24.16 2.08
C GLY A 1011 -20.44 23.70 1.57
N PRO A 1012 -19.79 22.75 2.27
CA PRO A 1012 -18.45 22.23 1.95
C PRO A 1012 -18.21 21.90 0.47
N LEU A 1013 -19.18 21.25 -0.17
CA LEU A 1013 -19.10 20.77 -1.55
C LEU A 1013 -18.78 21.88 -2.56
N SER A 1014 -19.14 23.12 -2.27
CA SER A 1014 -18.93 24.28 -3.15
C SER A 1014 -17.51 24.87 -3.12
N GLU A 1015 -16.70 24.55 -2.11
CA GLU A 1015 -15.32 25.02 -1.96
C GLU A 1015 -14.28 24.03 -2.55
N GLY A 1016 -14.74 22.92 -3.13
CA GLY A 1016 -13.89 21.90 -3.74
C GLY A 1016 -14.20 21.65 -5.21
N ILE A 1017 -13.15 21.27 -5.96
CA ILE A 1017 -13.25 20.76 -7.33
C ILE A 1017 -13.14 19.24 -7.23
N TYR A 1018 -14.12 18.51 -7.76
CA TYR A 1018 -14.12 17.04 -7.75
C TYR A 1018 -13.68 16.52 -9.12
N ILE A 1019 -12.79 15.53 -9.15
CA ILE A 1019 -12.18 14.98 -10.37
C ILE A 1019 -12.34 13.47 -10.38
N GLU A 1020 -12.78 12.91 -11.51
CA GLU A 1020 -12.87 11.46 -11.73
C GLU A 1020 -12.07 11.09 -12.98
N ASN A 1021 -11.10 10.17 -12.88
CA ASN A 1021 -10.41 9.61 -14.04
C ASN A 1021 -10.71 8.12 -14.14
N ILE A 1022 -11.42 7.72 -15.20
CA ILE A 1022 -11.51 6.32 -15.64
C ILE A 1022 -10.32 6.06 -16.56
N ILE A 1023 -9.54 5.03 -16.23
CA ILE A 1023 -8.28 4.71 -16.91
C ILE A 1023 -8.33 3.26 -17.38
N ASP A 1024 -7.90 3.03 -18.62
CA ASP A 1024 -7.82 1.70 -19.22
C ASP A 1024 -6.51 1.57 -20.02
N PHE A 1025 -5.57 0.76 -19.53
CA PHE A 1025 -4.32 0.48 -20.24
C PHE A 1025 -4.49 -0.46 -21.44
N GLU A 1026 -5.72 -0.92 -21.70
CA GLU A 1026 -6.09 -1.97 -22.65
C GLU A 1026 -5.39 -3.32 -22.37
N ALA A 1027 -5.73 -4.33 -23.17
CA ALA A 1027 -5.02 -5.61 -23.15
C ALA A 1027 -3.52 -5.42 -23.54
N PRO A 1028 -2.58 -6.09 -22.84
CA PRO A 1028 -1.19 -6.18 -23.29
C PRO A 1028 -1.10 -6.71 -24.73
N PRO A 1029 -0.11 -6.28 -25.54
CA PRO A 1029 1.10 -5.54 -25.16
C PRO A 1029 0.99 -4.00 -25.31
N LYS A 1030 -0.23 -3.44 -25.39
CA LYS A 1030 -0.41 -1.99 -25.42
C LYS A 1030 0.09 -1.33 -24.14
N ASN A 1031 0.52 -0.06 -24.25
CA ASN A 1031 0.97 0.76 -23.12
C ASN A 1031 2.05 0.09 -22.25
N ARG A 1032 2.96 -0.68 -22.89
CA ARG A 1032 4.15 -1.27 -22.25
C ARG A 1032 5.15 -0.20 -21.82
N GLU A 1033 5.94 -0.49 -20.78
CA GLU A 1033 6.97 0.40 -20.21
C GLU A 1033 6.45 1.84 -20.03
N THR A 1034 5.25 1.96 -19.46
CA THR A 1034 4.50 3.23 -19.38
C THR A 1034 3.96 3.43 -17.97
N GLU A 1035 4.30 4.57 -17.36
CA GLU A 1035 3.87 4.93 -16.00
C GLU A 1035 3.10 6.26 -16.03
N LEU A 1036 1.78 6.17 -16.19
CA LEU A 1036 0.86 7.30 -16.37
C LEU A 1036 0.73 8.09 -15.06
N PHE A 1037 0.84 9.41 -15.13
CA PHE A 1037 0.60 10.32 -14.01
C PHE A 1037 -0.34 11.48 -14.40
N MET A 1038 -0.95 12.09 -13.38
CA MET A 1038 -1.69 13.35 -13.46
C MET A 1038 -0.92 14.42 -12.69
N ARG A 1039 -0.66 15.56 -13.33
CA ARG A 1039 0.05 16.70 -12.76
C ARG A 1039 -0.83 17.93 -12.71
N VAL A 1040 -0.78 18.66 -11.59
CA VAL A 1040 -1.32 20.01 -11.44
C VAL A 1040 -0.16 21.00 -11.45
N VAL A 1041 -0.13 21.89 -12.44
CA VAL A 1041 0.86 22.96 -12.60
C VAL A 1041 0.25 24.28 -12.14
N THR A 1042 0.90 24.97 -11.20
CA THR A 1042 0.37 26.19 -10.58
C THR A 1042 1.38 27.32 -10.46
N ASP A 1043 0.91 28.55 -10.23
CA ASP A 1043 1.75 29.71 -9.88
C ASP A 1043 2.03 29.80 -8.36
N ILE A 1044 1.95 28.70 -7.61
CA ILE A 1044 2.20 28.65 -6.16
C ILE A 1044 3.70 28.41 -5.92
N SER A 1045 4.43 29.45 -5.50
CA SER A 1045 5.84 29.32 -5.11
C SER A 1045 5.99 28.53 -3.80
N ASN A 1046 6.18 27.22 -3.92
CA ASN A 1046 6.40 26.27 -2.83
C ASN A 1046 7.89 26.06 -2.47
N GLY A 1047 8.75 27.03 -2.79
CA GLY A 1047 10.19 27.00 -2.52
C GLY A 1047 11.05 26.70 -3.76
N ASP A 1048 12.35 26.90 -3.58
CA ASP A 1048 13.41 26.46 -4.48
C ASP A 1048 14.63 26.02 -3.61
N PRO A 1049 14.94 24.72 -3.51
CA PRO A 1049 14.23 23.59 -4.12
C PRO A 1049 12.76 23.48 -3.66
N PRO A 1050 11.86 22.95 -4.50
CA PRO A 1050 10.44 22.87 -4.18
C PRO A 1050 10.14 21.94 -3.00
N GLU A 1051 9.18 22.36 -2.18
CA GLU A 1051 8.70 21.63 -1.01
C GLU A 1051 7.25 21.19 -1.21
N PHE A 1052 6.92 19.96 -0.84
CA PHE A 1052 5.52 19.51 -0.75
C PHE A 1052 5.26 18.75 0.54
N TYR A 1053 4.01 18.38 0.76
CA TYR A 1053 3.56 17.74 1.99
C TYR A 1053 2.76 16.50 1.57
N SER A 1054 3.19 15.32 2.02
CA SER A 1054 2.50 14.04 1.78
C SER A 1054 1.89 13.56 3.10
N ASP A 1055 0.79 12.81 3.06
CA ASP A 1055 0.34 12.07 4.23
C ASP A 1055 1.19 10.82 4.49
N LEU A 1056 1.18 10.37 5.74
CA LEU A 1056 1.59 9.03 6.14
C LEU A 1056 0.35 8.34 6.69
N ASN A 1057 -0.12 7.32 5.97
CA ASN A 1057 -1.22 6.42 6.34
C ASN A 1057 -2.56 7.15 6.67
N GLY A 1058 -2.76 8.39 6.21
CA GLY A 1058 -3.89 9.24 6.56
C GLY A 1058 -3.91 9.71 8.02
N PHE A 1059 -2.85 9.43 8.78
CA PHE A 1059 -2.74 9.78 10.19
C PHE A 1059 -2.03 11.13 10.41
N GLN A 1060 -0.92 11.36 9.70
CA GLN A 1060 -0.08 12.54 9.86
C GLN A 1060 0.38 13.11 8.51
N ILE A 1061 0.88 14.34 8.52
CA ILE A 1061 1.48 15.00 7.34
C ILE A 1061 2.99 15.15 7.55
N GLN A 1062 3.76 14.70 6.57
CA GLN A 1062 5.22 14.83 6.52
C GLN A 1062 5.62 15.85 5.45
N LYS A 1063 6.58 16.73 5.78
CA LYS A 1063 7.19 17.64 4.81
C LYS A 1063 8.21 16.90 3.95
N ARG A 1064 8.15 17.11 2.64
CA ARG A 1064 9.05 16.62 1.60
C ARG A 1064 9.77 17.81 0.97
N VAL A 1065 11.05 17.64 0.62
CA VAL A 1065 11.88 18.68 -0.03
C VAL A 1065 12.63 18.01 -1.17
N LYS A 1066 12.62 18.61 -2.37
CA LYS A 1066 13.27 18.02 -3.54
C LYS A 1066 14.78 17.86 -3.33
N VAL A 1067 15.31 16.69 -3.69
CA VAL A 1067 16.74 16.38 -3.76
C VAL A 1067 17.10 16.00 -5.19
N GLU A 1068 17.71 16.90 -5.95
CA GLU A 1068 18.01 16.68 -7.39
C GLU A 1068 18.85 15.42 -7.65
N ARG A 1069 19.83 15.14 -6.78
CA ARG A 1069 20.85 14.08 -6.95
C ARG A 1069 20.33 12.63 -6.80
N ILE A 1070 19.02 12.42 -6.61
CA ILE A 1070 18.40 11.09 -6.47
C ILE A 1070 17.30 10.83 -7.51
N GLY A 1071 17.27 11.62 -8.59
CA GLY A 1071 16.30 11.47 -9.68
C GLY A 1071 14.86 11.77 -9.25
N ILE A 1072 13.90 11.55 -10.16
CA ILE A 1072 12.48 11.70 -9.84
C ILE A 1072 12.00 10.52 -8.97
N GLU A 1073 12.56 9.35 -9.21
CA GLU A 1073 12.31 8.09 -8.52
C GLU A 1073 12.56 8.16 -7.00
N GLY A 1074 13.61 8.86 -6.55
CA GLY A 1074 13.87 9.11 -5.13
C GLY A 1074 13.08 10.28 -4.53
N ASN A 1075 12.31 11.01 -5.33
CA ASN A 1075 11.46 12.14 -4.90
C ASN A 1075 9.95 11.86 -4.98
N TYR A 1076 9.56 10.65 -5.40
CA TYR A 1076 8.20 10.13 -5.25
C TYR A 1076 7.99 9.59 -3.83
N PHE A 1077 6.94 10.06 -3.15
CA PHE A 1077 6.57 9.63 -1.79
C PHE A 1077 5.16 9.04 -1.77
N PRO A 1078 4.84 8.14 -0.81
CA PRO A 1078 3.49 7.60 -0.70
C PRO A 1078 2.51 8.66 -0.22
N ILE A 1079 1.27 8.54 -0.70
CA ILE A 1079 0.07 9.16 -0.14
C ILE A 1079 -1.04 8.13 -0.07
N THR A 1080 -1.86 8.21 0.97
CA THR A 1080 -3.05 7.35 1.16
C THR A 1080 -4.34 8.15 1.30
N SER A 1081 -4.22 9.47 1.48
CA SER A 1081 -5.35 10.39 1.67
C SER A 1081 -5.16 11.78 1.06
N MET A 1082 -3.95 12.38 1.09
CA MET A 1082 -3.69 13.71 0.51
C MET A 1082 -2.21 14.09 0.31
N ALA A 1083 -1.96 14.88 -0.73
CA ALA A 1083 -0.78 15.73 -0.85
C ALA A 1083 -1.15 17.21 -0.92
N TYR A 1084 -0.21 18.12 -0.58
CA TYR A 1084 -0.39 19.55 -0.87
C TYR A 1084 0.91 20.33 -1.10
N ILE A 1085 0.78 21.41 -1.88
CA ILE A 1085 1.78 22.48 -2.02
C ILE A 1085 1.22 23.80 -1.49
N GLN A 1086 2.08 24.71 -1.03
CA GLN A 1086 1.65 25.99 -0.43
C GLN A 1086 2.69 27.09 -0.59
N ASP A 1087 2.22 28.33 -0.74
CA ASP A 1087 3.04 29.54 -0.66
C ASP A 1087 2.73 30.31 0.64
N SER A 1088 3.17 31.57 0.75
CA SER A 1088 2.90 32.42 1.92
C SER A 1088 1.41 32.65 2.19
N SER A 1089 0.58 32.59 1.13
CA SER A 1089 -0.78 33.11 0.99
C SER A 1089 -1.82 32.10 0.48
N ARG A 1090 -1.39 30.97 -0.10
CA ARG A 1090 -2.23 29.93 -0.70
C ARG A 1090 -1.79 28.52 -0.32
N ARG A 1091 -2.73 27.58 -0.37
CA ARG A 1091 -2.49 26.12 -0.39
C ARG A 1091 -3.34 25.47 -1.47
N LEU A 1092 -2.76 24.56 -2.23
CA LEU A 1092 -3.45 23.63 -3.13
C LEU A 1092 -3.31 22.23 -2.54
N SER A 1093 -4.42 21.62 -2.14
CA SER A 1093 -4.46 20.24 -1.63
C SER A 1093 -5.15 19.32 -2.63
N LEU A 1094 -4.53 18.19 -2.93
CA LEU A 1094 -5.08 17.08 -3.70
C LEU A 1094 -5.38 15.92 -2.74
N LEU A 1095 -6.65 15.54 -2.60
CA LEU A 1095 -7.07 14.41 -1.77
C LEU A 1095 -7.31 13.20 -2.68
N VAL A 1096 -6.88 12.00 -2.26
CA VAL A 1096 -6.92 10.75 -3.03
C VAL A 1096 -7.84 9.70 -2.41
N ASN A 1097 -8.49 8.88 -3.23
CA ASN A 1097 -9.39 7.82 -2.75
C ASN A 1097 -8.72 6.48 -2.43
N HIS A 1098 -7.41 6.35 -2.70
CA HIS A 1098 -6.61 5.13 -2.53
C HIS A 1098 -5.13 5.48 -2.42
N ALA A 1099 -4.29 4.48 -2.13
CA ALA A 1099 -2.85 4.68 -2.06
C ALA A 1099 -2.23 4.92 -3.45
N GLN A 1100 -1.36 5.92 -3.56
CA GLN A 1100 -0.68 6.34 -4.79
C GLN A 1100 0.71 6.93 -4.47
N GLY A 1101 1.62 6.92 -5.44
CA GLY A 1101 2.86 7.71 -5.37
C GLY A 1101 2.65 9.16 -5.84
N ALA A 1102 3.25 10.14 -5.16
CA ALA A 1102 3.14 11.56 -5.51
C ALA A 1102 4.47 12.33 -5.34
N ALA A 1103 4.66 13.40 -6.11
CA ALA A 1103 5.90 14.19 -6.14
C ALA A 1103 5.66 15.70 -6.41
N SER A 1104 6.72 16.50 -6.25
CA SER A 1104 6.78 17.92 -6.65
C SER A 1104 8.16 18.20 -7.26
N TRP A 1105 8.30 17.92 -8.56
CA TRP A 1105 9.59 17.96 -9.26
C TRP A 1105 10.08 19.38 -9.59
N GLN A 1106 9.17 20.34 -9.68
CA GLN A 1106 9.44 21.74 -10.03
C GLN A 1106 8.57 22.68 -9.18
N PRO A 1107 8.97 23.95 -8.98
CA PRO A 1107 8.14 24.94 -8.30
C PRO A 1107 6.72 25.04 -8.90
N GLY A 1108 5.71 25.00 -8.02
CA GLY A 1108 4.30 25.05 -8.37
C GLY A 1108 3.70 23.75 -8.92
N TRP A 1109 4.48 22.67 -9.08
CA TRP A 1109 3.98 21.38 -9.56
C TRP A 1109 3.57 20.47 -8.40
N LEU A 1110 2.47 19.75 -8.55
CA LEU A 1110 2.09 18.61 -7.71
C LEU A 1110 1.56 17.50 -8.62
N GLU A 1111 2.17 16.33 -8.58
CA GLU A 1111 1.81 15.19 -9.44
C GLU A 1111 1.53 13.93 -8.62
N VAL A 1112 0.69 13.07 -9.19
CA VAL A 1112 0.32 11.76 -8.65
C VAL A 1112 0.37 10.73 -9.78
N MET A 1113 1.06 9.63 -9.56
CA MET A 1113 1.08 8.50 -10.49
C MET A 1113 -0.25 7.76 -10.39
N LEU A 1114 -0.81 7.38 -11.53
CA LEU A 1114 -2.13 6.80 -11.67
C LEU A 1114 -2.06 5.28 -11.84
N ASP A 1115 -1.36 4.81 -12.88
CA ASP A 1115 -1.18 3.38 -13.19
C ASP A 1115 0.14 3.16 -13.94
N ARG A 1116 0.66 1.94 -13.90
CA ARG A 1116 1.98 1.58 -14.45
C ARG A 1116 2.01 0.16 -14.97
N ARG A 1117 2.63 -0.03 -16.14
CA ARG A 1117 2.77 -1.34 -16.81
C ARG A 1117 4.22 -1.57 -17.26
N THR A 1118 4.83 -2.62 -16.72
CA THR A 1118 6.19 -3.08 -17.06
C THR A 1118 6.10 -4.51 -17.57
N LEU A 1119 6.83 -4.85 -18.63
CA LEU A 1119 6.87 -6.24 -19.14
C LEU A 1119 7.88 -7.12 -18.41
N TYR A 1120 8.78 -6.50 -17.64
CA TYR A 1120 9.95 -7.13 -17.04
C TYR A 1120 9.90 -7.09 -15.51
N ASP A 1121 10.56 -8.07 -14.91
CA ASP A 1121 10.85 -8.14 -13.47
C ASP A 1121 12.00 -7.19 -13.11
N ASP A 1122 11.97 -6.64 -11.89
CA ASP A 1122 12.98 -5.72 -11.35
C ASP A 1122 14.04 -6.43 -10.46
N SER A 1123 14.16 -7.76 -10.60
CA SER A 1123 15.12 -8.60 -9.89
C SER A 1123 15.01 -8.53 -8.35
N ARG A 1124 13.81 -8.23 -7.82
CA ARG A 1124 13.51 -8.27 -6.37
C ARG A 1124 12.77 -9.53 -5.90
N GLY A 1125 12.54 -10.48 -6.80
CA GLY A 1125 12.18 -11.86 -6.45
C GLY A 1125 10.81 -12.32 -6.92
N MET A 1126 9.89 -11.39 -7.23
CA MET A 1126 8.57 -11.72 -7.77
C MET A 1126 8.71 -12.53 -9.07
N GLY A 1127 9.62 -12.17 -9.99
CA GLY A 1127 9.94 -12.95 -11.18
C GLY A 1127 8.94 -12.80 -12.33
N GLU A 1128 8.20 -11.69 -12.40
CA GLU A 1128 7.29 -11.32 -13.50
C GLU A 1128 7.18 -9.78 -13.63
N GLY A 1129 6.61 -9.29 -14.73
CA GLY A 1129 6.30 -7.86 -14.91
C GLY A 1129 4.86 -7.52 -14.52
N VAL A 1130 4.57 -6.23 -14.31
CA VAL A 1130 3.20 -5.75 -14.01
C VAL A 1130 2.42 -5.55 -15.31
N VAL A 1131 1.63 -6.56 -15.70
CA VAL A 1131 0.87 -6.58 -16.97
C VAL A 1131 -0.63 -6.82 -16.82
N ASP A 1132 -1.12 -7.04 -15.59
CA ASP A 1132 -2.50 -7.42 -15.26
C ASP A 1132 -3.46 -6.23 -15.02
N ASN A 1133 -3.05 -5.00 -15.41
CA ASN A 1133 -3.81 -3.76 -15.16
C ASN A 1133 -5.29 -3.91 -15.53
N LYS A 1134 -6.17 -3.48 -14.63
CA LYS A 1134 -7.64 -3.53 -14.79
C LYS A 1134 -8.18 -2.12 -15.00
N ARG A 1135 -9.22 -1.99 -15.83
CA ARG A 1135 -9.93 -0.71 -16.03
C ARG A 1135 -10.47 -0.19 -14.69
N MET A 1136 -9.99 0.97 -14.25
CA MET A 1136 -10.26 1.50 -12.91
C MET A 1136 -10.90 2.90 -12.91
N LEU A 1137 -11.37 3.34 -11.75
CA LEU A 1137 -11.94 4.67 -11.49
C LEU A 1137 -11.23 5.32 -10.29
N THR A 1138 -10.36 6.28 -10.58
CA THR A 1138 -9.70 7.11 -9.56
C THR A 1138 -10.52 8.36 -9.28
N LYS A 1139 -10.53 8.83 -8.02
CA LYS A 1139 -11.37 9.94 -7.55
C LYS A 1139 -10.55 10.90 -6.69
N PHE A 1140 -10.64 12.19 -6.97
CA PHE A 1140 -9.88 13.22 -6.26
C PHE A 1140 -10.76 14.41 -5.86
N TRP A 1141 -10.34 15.09 -4.79
CA TRP A 1141 -10.78 16.46 -4.52
C TRP A 1141 -9.58 17.40 -4.60
N LEU A 1142 -9.67 18.43 -5.43
CA LEU A 1142 -8.68 19.50 -5.55
C LEU A 1142 -9.21 20.76 -4.83
N LEU A 1143 -8.52 21.18 -3.78
CA LEU A 1143 -8.95 22.25 -2.88
C LEU A 1143 -7.94 23.41 -2.89
N LEU A 1144 -8.33 24.55 -3.46
CA LEU A 1144 -7.52 25.78 -3.45
C LEU A 1144 -7.99 26.72 -2.33
N ARG A 1145 -7.14 26.96 -1.33
CA ARG A 1145 -7.48 27.78 -0.14
C ARG A 1145 -6.52 28.94 0.06
N THR A 1146 -7.04 30.02 0.64
CA THR A 1146 -6.24 31.17 1.13
C THR A 1146 -5.68 30.83 2.51
N ARG A 1147 -4.40 31.09 2.74
CA ARG A 1147 -3.70 30.76 3.99
C ARG A 1147 -3.76 31.94 4.96
N THR A 1148 -4.68 31.89 5.92
CA THR A 1148 -4.71 32.77 7.10
C THR A 1148 -4.02 32.07 8.28
N ARG A 1149 -3.57 32.81 9.30
CA ARG A 1149 -2.85 32.23 10.45
C ARG A 1149 -3.74 31.40 11.38
N ASP A 1150 -5.04 31.68 11.40
CA ASP A 1150 -5.94 31.26 12.50
C ASP A 1150 -7.04 30.26 12.08
N GLN A 1151 -7.04 29.78 10.83
CA GLN A 1151 -8.07 28.84 10.34
C GLN A 1151 -7.71 27.37 10.54
N VAL A 1152 -7.91 26.88 11.78
CA VAL A 1152 -7.94 25.44 12.11
C VAL A 1152 -9.36 24.88 11.97
N TYR A 1153 -9.88 24.82 10.74
CA TYR A 1153 -11.05 23.99 10.42
C TYR A 1153 -10.96 23.40 9.00
N LEU A 1154 -11.08 22.08 8.91
CA LEU A 1154 -11.25 21.34 7.65
C LEU A 1154 -12.75 21.12 7.42
N PRO A 1155 -13.38 21.70 6.37
CA PRO A 1155 -14.69 21.23 5.93
C PRO A 1155 -14.63 19.73 5.55
N THR A 1156 -15.70 19.00 5.86
CA THR A 1156 -15.82 17.53 5.85
C THR A 1156 -15.94 16.90 4.45
N ILE A 1157 -15.03 17.30 3.56
CA ILE A 1157 -14.87 16.74 2.21
C ILE A 1157 -13.92 15.54 2.31
N SER A 1158 -14.37 14.35 1.90
CA SER A 1158 -13.53 13.14 1.79
C SER A 1158 -13.75 12.45 0.44
N PRO A 1159 -12.67 11.97 -0.22
CA PRO A 1159 -12.77 11.11 -1.41
C PRO A 1159 -13.17 9.65 -1.09
N THR A 1160 -12.90 9.18 0.13
CA THR A 1160 -13.23 7.81 0.61
C THR A 1160 -14.55 7.74 1.38
N GLY A 1161 -15.18 8.89 1.64
CA GLY A 1161 -16.47 8.96 2.31
C GLY A 1161 -17.60 8.41 1.43
N SER A 1162 -17.81 7.10 1.44
CA SER A 1162 -19.05 6.50 0.95
C SER A 1162 -20.10 6.55 2.06
N SER A 1163 -21.21 7.26 1.84
CA SER A 1163 -22.43 6.98 2.60
C SER A 1163 -23.05 5.70 2.06
N THR A 1164 -23.21 4.66 2.89
CA THR A 1164 -23.79 3.38 2.42
C THR A 1164 -25.19 3.64 1.90
N LEU A 1165 -25.41 3.41 0.60
CA LEU A 1165 -26.70 3.61 -0.07
C LEU A 1165 -27.44 2.28 -0.20
N LEU A 1166 -28.60 2.20 0.43
CA LEU A 1166 -29.48 1.04 0.40
C LEU A 1166 -30.83 1.44 -0.20
N THR A 1167 -31.19 0.85 -1.33
CA THR A 1167 -32.49 1.04 -1.96
C THR A 1167 -33.51 0.05 -1.39
N CYS A 1168 -34.77 0.47 -1.25
CA CYS A 1168 -35.83 -0.36 -0.67
C CYS A 1168 -36.82 -0.79 -1.76
N SER A 1169 -36.96 -2.11 -1.96
CA SER A 1169 -37.87 -2.70 -2.94
C SER A 1169 -39.24 -3.01 -2.33
N TRP A 1170 -40.02 -1.95 -2.10
CA TRP A 1170 -41.47 -1.98 -1.83
C TRP A 1170 -42.15 -1.07 -2.85
#